data_AF-A0A9P1BFL6-F1
#
_entry.id   AF-A0A9P1BFL6-F1
#
_cell.length_a   1.000
_cell.length_b   1.000
_cell.length_c   1.000
_cell.angle_alpha   90.00
_cell.angle_beta   90.00
_cell.angle_gamma   90.00
#
_symmetry.space_group_name_H-M   'P 1'
#
loop_
_entity.id
_entity.type
_entity.pdbx_description
1 polymer ?
#
loop_
_entity_poly.entity_id
_entity_poly.type
_entity_poly.pdbx_seq_one_letter_code
_entity_poly.pdbx_strand_id
1 'polypeptide(L)'
;MQPLVILWAKSYQQVIDDIDYVGEASNNPDLGQGLEGLLNLMTQGQGLPLDKEKPWGGVVSSDGFQFQILGFLPITDLEKFVEVIGNLGDPPAEEEEGVYRVEVPGGAISLYMKQVGDWTYVSQSIDGFDNLPEDPVKLLNNLDKEYNFGLKAYVQNIPEIFRQLAVEQIKLGMDENMPHLPDEGDAQYELRTRMMKDQLTSITEAMDELDEVTIGMTVDREKEMGVLDFTVTAVEGSPTAEQYAKMGSGRTKFGGFFDQEAAMTANVNMFLSSEDIDEATGLVESIRSELMKQIDGFDAIPDEQIAAQLKEVIGEFIDVAQSTVDSGRIDGGMALQGEGPFNLIIGTTVAEGDELARLFEDLVDLAETEAGFYGVQLDVGKHKGVRFHTLILPYFGGAEGEMLETLFGSDIEFTFGMSKDAAYLAVGTDGVDRLTKAIDASEEMADKEVPPAQMVMALGPLLNLLAEVDAGDDPLLSSLTLEVPEEDDRLYILMKPVENGVQIHVEAEQGVLGALGTAVMTAAPQMGIPGIPVEQLAREFGTPAYVYDAASIRKRLSDLRAFDTVRYAQKACSNLSILEVVRKEGALVDSVSAGEIHRALAAGYVPQGSPPPIAYTSDIFDEETLDLVVERDIHVNCGSPDMIEQLGARVSGREITLRINPGFGHGHSQKTNTGGEQSKHGIWHEQLDECVELARRNDLKVAGLHLHIGSGTDFEHLSRVCGAMEELAPRVGDTLHSISAGGGLPIRYTEGDQEIDIDEYFRLWDDSRKRIEKTLGRKIDLEIEPGRFVVAESGYLICRICAIKQMGDNLFYLLDAGFNTLARPILYGAYHPISITPVAGSSADRAEQDVVVGGPLCESGDIFTQSEGGFVQKRRLPQANVGDLLVIECAGAYASVMASNYNSKPLPPEVLIDDQQCRLIRRRQSVEDMYIVMNRHILRTLVGSTLAVVILLATSTANAQSVVVYDVPETVTTYYAPSTPVTTYYAPTTTYYAPTTTYYAPTPTTTYYAPAPTTTYYAPSTTTTYYAPTPTTTYYAPTTTYYAPTTTYYAPTPVTSYYAPTTVYSPGVVYTSKVYVAGQPVRNFFRAITP
;
A
#
# COMPACT_ATOMS: atom_id res chain seq x y z
N MET A 1 4.99 -36.82 29.31
CA MET A 1 6.16 -36.08 28.79
C MET A 1 6.23 -34.76 29.53
N GLN A 2 7.32 -34.00 29.43
CA GLN A 2 7.35 -32.63 29.98
C GLN A 2 6.72 -31.65 28.97
N PRO A 3 5.93 -30.66 29.43
CA PRO A 3 5.37 -29.63 28.57
C PRO A 3 6.48 -28.71 28.06
N LEU A 4 6.45 -28.39 26.77
CA LEU A 4 7.25 -27.33 26.15
C LEU A 4 6.48 -26.02 26.16
N VAL A 5 5.20 -26.08 25.78
CA VAL A 5 4.30 -24.93 25.69
C VAL A 5 2.92 -25.35 26.17
N ILE A 6 2.28 -24.50 26.97
CA ILE A 6 0.88 -24.58 27.37
C ILE A 6 0.19 -23.34 26.79
N LEU A 7 -0.93 -23.55 26.11
CA LEU A 7 -1.84 -22.52 25.59
C LEU A 7 -3.20 -22.71 26.25
N TRP A 8 -3.86 -21.64 26.69
CA TRP A 8 -5.20 -21.73 27.27
C TRP A 8 -6.07 -20.50 27.03
N ALA A 9 -7.38 -20.72 27.13
CA ALA A 9 -8.39 -19.71 27.32
C ALA A 9 -9.48 -20.22 28.29
N LYS A 10 -9.94 -19.34 29.16
CA LYS A 10 -10.73 -19.62 30.37
C LYS A 10 -12.15 -20.11 30.08
N SER A 11 -12.82 -19.56 29.08
CA SER A 11 -14.01 -20.14 28.47
C SER A 11 -14.31 -19.47 27.12
N TYR A 12 -15.15 -20.08 26.27
CA TYR A 12 -15.61 -19.40 25.05
C TYR A 12 -16.40 -18.14 25.39
N GLN A 13 -17.29 -18.20 26.39
CA GLN A 13 -18.10 -17.06 26.78
C GLN A 13 -17.23 -15.91 27.30
N GLN A 14 -16.24 -16.18 28.15
CA GLN A 14 -15.33 -15.15 28.66
C GLN A 14 -14.52 -14.49 27.53
N VAL A 15 -14.09 -15.25 26.51
CA VAL A 15 -13.35 -14.67 25.37
C VAL A 15 -14.25 -13.77 24.52
N ILE A 16 -15.51 -14.15 24.25
CA ILE A 16 -16.46 -13.28 23.55
C ILE A 16 -16.78 -12.04 24.39
N ASP A 17 -17.00 -12.22 25.70
CA ASP A 17 -17.23 -11.13 26.65
C ASP A 17 -16.05 -10.13 26.70
N ASP A 18 -14.82 -10.60 26.73
CA ASP A 18 -13.61 -9.76 26.72
C ASP A 18 -13.50 -8.99 25.38
N ILE A 19 -13.83 -9.63 24.25
CA ILE A 19 -13.85 -9.00 22.91
C ILE A 19 -14.97 -7.96 22.79
N ASP A 20 -16.17 -8.26 23.29
CA ASP A 20 -17.29 -7.30 23.30
C ASP A 20 -16.95 -6.09 24.18
N TYR A 21 -16.25 -6.27 25.31
CA TYR A 21 -15.81 -5.16 26.16
C TYR A 21 -14.77 -4.25 25.47
N VAL A 22 -13.77 -4.83 24.80
CA VAL A 22 -12.81 -4.05 23.99
C VAL A 22 -13.52 -3.39 22.79
N GLY A 23 -14.53 -4.05 22.22
CA GLY A 23 -15.41 -3.49 21.19
C GLY A 23 -16.19 -2.28 21.68
N GLU A 24 -16.87 -2.38 22.82
CA GLU A 24 -17.57 -1.25 23.46
C GLU A 24 -16.62 -0.08 23.74
N ALA A 25 -15.40 -0.36 24.20
CA ALA A 25 -14.36 0.65 24.44
C ALA A 25 -13.81 1.32 23.16
N SER A 26 -13.87 0.65 22.01
CA SER A 26 -13.39 1.14 20.69
C SER A 26 -14.53 1.54 19.74
N ASN A 27 -15.67 1.99 20.29
CA ASN A 27 -16.90 2.35 19.57
C ASN A 27 -17.42 1.29 18.57
N ASN A 28 -17.03 0.04 18.75
CA ASN A 28 -17.40 -1.12 17.93
C ASN A 28 -18.14 -2.17 18.78
N PRO A 29 -19.33 -1.84 19.33
CA PRO A 29 -20.08 -2.71 20.27
C PRO A 29 -20.63 -3.98 19.62
N ASP A 30 -20.52 -4.11 18.30
CA ASP A 30 -20.88 -5.32 17.56
C ASP A 30 -19.66 -6.20 17.25
N LEU A 31 -18.47 -5.96 17.85
CA LEU A 31 -17.23 -6.70 17.53
C LEU A 31 -17.33 -8.21 17.82
N GLY A 32 -17.71 -8.61 19.03
CA GLY A 32 -17.91 -10.02 19.39
C GLY A 32 -19.15 -10.62 18.72
N GLN A 33 -20.22 -9.84 18.56
CA GLN A 33 -21.36 -10.22 17.71
C GLN A 33 -20.96 -10.46 16.24
N GLY A 34 -19.99 -9.71 15.72
CA GLY A 34 -19.42 -9.86 14.38
C GLY A 34 -18.61 -11.13 14.25
N LEU A 35 -17.83 -11.47 15.29
CA LEU A 35 -17.11 -12.74 15.39
C LEU A 35 -18.09 -13.93 15.52
N GLU A 36 -19.11 -13.86 16.38
CA GLU A 36 -20.18 -14.86 16.45
C GLU A 36 -20.97 -14.93 15.13
N GLY A 37 -21.17 -13.81 14.43
CA GLY A 37 -21.80 -13.74 13.12
C GLY A 37 -20.99 -14.41 12.04
N LEU A 38 -19.66 -14.23 12.04
CA LEU A 38 -18.71 -14.91 11.17
C LEU A 38 -18.68 -16.41 11.46
N LEU A 39 -18.61 -16.82 12.73
CA LEU A 39 -18.71 -18.21 13.15
C LEU A 39 -20.04 -18.84 12.72
N ASN A 40 -21.16 -18.15 12.90
CA ASN A 40 -22.46 -18.59 12.41
C ASN A 40 -22.49 -18.71 10.88
N LEU A 41 -21.87 -17.78 10.14
CA LEU A 41 -21.79 -17.85 8.68
C LEU A 41 -20.93 -19.06 8.22
N MET A 42 -19.76 -19.26 8.82
CA MET A 42 -18.87 -20.39 8.56
C MET A 42 -19.54 -21.73 8.87
N THR A 43 -20.26 -21.82 10.00
CA THR A 43 -21.03 -23.01 10.40
C THR A 43 -22.40 -23.15 9.70
N GLN A 44 -22.69 -22.36 8.66
CA GLN A 44 -23.97 -22.34 7.93
C GLN A 44 -25.22 -22.18 8.83
N GLY A 45 -25.07 -21.44 9.94
CA GLY A 45 -26.10 -21.20 10.95
C GLY A 45 -26.27 -22.33 11.98
N GLN A 46 -25.39 -23.33 12.01
CA GLN A 46 -25.48 -24.44 12.96
C GLN A 46 -24.80 -24.17 14.31
N GLY A 47 -23.90 -23.19 14.37
CA GLY A 47 -23.04 -22.87 15.52
C GLY A 47 -22.02 -23.98 15.83
N LEU A 48 -21.11 -23.71 16.77
CA LEU A 48 -20.21 -24.73 17.31
C LEU A 48 -20.88 -25.46 18.50
N PRO A 49 -20.95 -26.80 18.51
CA PRO A 49 -21.54 -27.56 19.63
C PRO A 49 -20.58 -27.69 20.82
N LEU A 50 -20.25 -26.58 21.46
CA LEU A 50 -19.35 -26.52 22.62
C LEU A 50 -20.04 -26.03 23.90
N ASP A 51 -19.53 -26.47 25.05
CA ASP A 51 -19.89 -25.99 26.39
C ASP A 51 -19.17 -24.67 26.63
N LYS A 52 -19.90 -23.56 26.47
CA LYS A 52 -19.35 -22.19 26.45
C LYS A 52 -18.67 -21.76 27.75
N GLU A 53 -18.94 -22.45 28.86
CA GLU A 53 -18.47 -22.11 30.22
C GLU A 53 -17.17 -22.83 30.62
N LYS A 54 -16.72 -23.82 29.83
CA LYS A 54 -15.52 -24.61 30.13
C LYS A 54 -14.25 -24.02 29.48
N PRO A 55 -13.09 -24.12 30.15
CA PRO A 55 -11.81 -23.73 29.56
C PRO A 55 -11.41 -24.66 28.42
N TRP A 56 -10.53 -24.17 27.56
CA TRP A 56 -9.96 -24.91 26.44
C TRP A 56 -8.50 -24.55 26.28
N GLY A 57 -7.74 -25.41 25.61
CA GLY A 57 -6.30 -25.19 25.49
C GLY A 57 -5.56 -26.37 24.87
N GLY A 58 -4.25 -26.34 25.00
CA GLY A 58 -3.41 -27.43 24.52
C GLY A 58 -2.01 -27.38 25.11
N VAL A 59 -1.37 -28.54 25.10
CA VAL A 59 0.01 -28.72 25.53
C VAL A 59 0.82 -29.27 24.36
N VAL A 60 1.93 -28.61 24.05
CA VAL A 60 2.99 -29.17 23.21
C VAL A 60 3.99 -29.85 24.14
N SER A 61 4.31 -31.11 23.88
CA SER A 61 5.35 -31.89 24.59
C SER A 61 6.37 -32.42 23.61
N SER A 62 7.50 -32.97 24.09
CA SER A 62 8.41 -33.76 23.26
C SER A 62 8.93 -35.01 23.99
N ASP A 63 9.31 -36.01 23.19
CA ASP A 63 10.07 -37.20 23.61
C ASP A 63 11.59 -37.07 23.39
N GLY A 64 12.04 -35.93 22.85
CA GLY A 64 13.43 -35.62 22.50
C GLY A 64 13.67 -35.38 21.02
N PHE A 65 12.83 -35.93 20.12
CA PHE A 65 12.96 -35.71 18.67
C PHE A 65 11.62 -35.47 17.95
N GLN A 66 10.50 -35.94 18.50
CA GLN A 66 9.17 -35.64 17.99
C GLN A 66 8.47 -34.66 18.93
N PHE A 67 7.76 -33.71 18.35
CA PHE A 67 6.80 -32.88 19.07
C PHE A 67 5.45 -33.59 19.09
N GLN A 68 4.77 -33.59 20.23
CA GLN A 68 3.41 -34.09 20.37
C GLN A 68 2.53 -32.94 20.82
N ILE A 69 1.56 -32.59 19.98
CA ILE A 69 0.49 -31.65 20.35
C ILE A 69 -0.67 -32.44 20.95
N LEU A 70 -1.13 -32.04 22.13
CA LEU A 70 -2.38 -32.50 22.74
C LEU A 70 -3.25 -31.29 23.09
N GLY A 71 -4.18 -30.97 22.20
CA GLY A 71 -5.26 -30.01 22.45
C GLY A 71 -6.44 -30.67 23.15
N PHE A 72 -7.26 -29.87 23.83
CA PHE A 72 -8.56 -30.28 24.35
C PHE A 72 -9.59 -29.16 24.20
N LEU A 73 -10.80 -29.55 23.80
CA LEU A 73 -11.92 -28.68 23.47
C LEU A 73 -13.17 -29.16 24.22
N PRO A 74 -13.99 -28.28 24.80
CA PRO A 74 -15.22 -28.62 25.49
C PRO A 74 -16.38 -28.91 24.52
N ILE A 75 -16.13 -29.75 23.50
CA ILE A 75 -17.12 -30.12 22.49
C ILE A 75 -18.13 -31.10 23.10
N THR A 76 -19.39 -30.70 23.08
CA THR A 76 -20.53 -31.48 23.62
C THR A 76 -20.99 -32.60 22.69
N ASP A 77 -20.77 -32.45 21.39
CA ASP A 77 -21.18 -33.39 20.34
C ASP A 77 -20.11 -33.41 19.25
N LEU A 78 -19.24 -34.44 19.28
CA LEU A 78 -18.13 -34.53 18.34
C LEU A 78 -18.61 -34.85 16.92
N GLU A 79 -19.64 -35.69 16.75
CA GLU A 79 -20.18 -36.02 15.42
C GLU A 79 -20.71 -34.76 14.73
N LYS A 80 -21.48 -33.93 15.45
CA LYS A 80 -21.96 -32.65 14.94
C LYS A 80 -20.82 -31.65 14.72
N PHE A 81 -19.81 -31.60 15.60
CA PHE A 81 -18.64 -30.73 15.40
C PHE A 81 -17.90 -31.09 14.12
N VAL A 82 -17.70 -32.38 13.89
CA VAL A 82 -17.05 -32.97 12.71
C VAL A 82 -17.85 -32.70 11.43
N GLU A 83 -19.19 -32.79 11.48
CA GLU A 83 -20.07 -32.35 10.37
C GLU A 83 -19.92 -30.85 10.08
N VAL A 84 -19.91 -30.02 11.13
CA VAL A 84 -19.78 -28.55 11.01
C VAL A 84 -18.44 -28.15 10.40
N ILE A 85 -17.30 -28.67 10.87
CA ILE A 85 -15.98 -28.36 10.31
C ILE A 85 -15.77 -28.99 8.93
N GLY A 86 -16.39 -30.12 8.64
CA GLY A 86 -16.33 -30.76 7.31
C GLY A 86 -16.98 -29.94 6.20
N ASN A 87 -17.81 -28.94 6.54
CA ASN A 87 -18.32 -27.97 5.58
C ASN A 87 -17.30 -26.86 5.20
N LEU A 88 -16.15 -26.80 5.88
CA LEU A 88 -15.10 -25.78 5.68
C LEU A 88 -13.90 -26.27 4.85
N GLY A 89 -13.80 -27.57 4.54
CA GLY A 89 -12.63 -28.16 3.89
C GLY A 89 -12.88 -29.57 3.38
N ASP A 90 -11.85 -30.43 3.47
CA ASP A 90 -12.01 -31.85 3.17
C ASP A 90 -12.87 -32.54 4.25
N PRO A 91 -13.79 -33.46 3.87
CA PRO A 91 -14.67 -34.13 4.82
C PRO A 91 -13.83 -35.01 5.77
N PRO A 92 -13.99 -34.87 7.10
CA PRO A 92 -13.24 -35.67 8.05
C PRO A 92 -13.45 -37.17 7.86
N ALA A 93 -12.37 -37.94 7.98
CA ALA A 93 -12.39 -39.39 7.85
C ALA A 93 -12.42 -40.03 9.24
N GLU A 94 -13.38 -40.93 9.50
CA GLU A 94 -13.29 -41.81 10.66
C GLU A 94 -12.23 -42.89 10.36
N GLU A 95 -11.12 -42.87 11.09
CA GLU A 95 -9.98 -43.81 10.91
C GLU A 95 -10.09 -45.01 11.88
N GLU A 96 -10.62 -44.77 13.09
CA GLU A 96 -11.00 -45.80 14.07
C GLU A 96 -12.35 -45.43 14.73
N GLU A 97 -13.03 -46.38 15.38
CA GLU A 97 -14.34 -46.17 16.02
C GLU A 97 -14.31 -44.98 17.01
N GLY A 98 -14.97 -43.87 16.64
CA GLY A 98 -14.99 -42.64 17.43
C GLY A 98 -13.72 -41.78 17.36
N VAL A 99 -12.86 -41.99 16.36
CA VAL A 99 -11.65 -41.18 16.08
C VAL A 99 -11.71 -40.60 14.68
N TYR A 100 -11.84 -39.27 14.61
CA TYR A 100 -11.98 -38.53 13.36
C TYR A 100 -10.69 -37.81 12.98
N ARG A 101 -10.18 -38.06 11.79
CA ARG A 101 -9.09 -37.30 11.19
C ARG A 101 -9.64 -36.10 10.44
N VAL A 102 -9.10 -34.93 10.78
CA VAL A 102 -9.39 -33.63 10.18
C VAL A 102 -8.10 -33.13 9.53
N GLU A 103 -8.15 -32.85 8.24
CA GLU A 103 -7.02 -32.19 7.55
C GLU A 103 -7.06 -30.69 7.83
N VAL A 104 -5.93 -30.12 8.25
CA VAL A 104 -5.80 -28.67 8.37
C VAL A 104 -5.71 -28.07 6.96
N PRO A 105 -6.48 -27.02 6.61
CA PRO A 105 -6.38 -26.36 5.31
C PRO A 105 -4.94 -25.99 4.96
N GLY A 106 -4.43 -26.56 3.85
CA GLY A 106 -3.01 -26.47 3.47
C GLY A 106 -2.26 -27.82 3.50
N GLY A 107 -2.82 -28.85 4.14
CA GLY A 107 -2.42 -30.26 3.93
C GLY A 107 -1.04 -30.67 4.47
N ALA A 108 -0.40 -29.85 5.30
CA ALA A 108 0.92 -30.15 5.88
C ALA A 108 0.85 -31.03 7.15
N ILE A 109 -0.27 -30.97 7.88
CA ILE A 109 -0.46 -31.67 9.17
C ILE A 109 -1.90 -32.19 9.22
N SER A 110 -2.06 -33.50 9.41
CA SER A 110 -3.35 -34.10 9.80
C SER A 110 -3.51 -34.04 11.31
N LEU A 111 -4.70 -33.65 11.77
CA LEU A 111 -5.09 -33.75 13.17
C LEU A 111 -6.12 -34.87 13.34
N TYR A 112 -6.11 -35.51 14.50
CA TYR A 112 -7.08 -36.51 14.92
C TYR A 112 -7.87 -35.93 16.09
N MET A 113 -9.14 -36.29 16.20
CA MET A 113 -10.06 -35.87 17.25
C MET A 113 -10.74 -37.08 17.88
N LYS A 114 -10.81 -37.11 19.22
CA LYS A 114 -11.43 -38.20 19.99
C LYS A 114 -12.20 -37.67 21.19
N GLN A 115 -13.46 -38.05 21.35
CA GLN A 115 -14.26 -37.66 22.51
C GLN A 115 -14.04 -38.63 23.68
N VAL A 116 -13.76 -38.08 24.86
CA VAL A 116 -13.58 -38.82 26.12
C VAL A 116 -14.29 -38.05 27.23
N GLY A 117 -15.44 -38.57 27.68
CA GLY A 117 -16.31 -37.86 28.62
C GLY A 117 -16.87 -36.58 27.99
N ASP A 118 -16.78 -35.48 28.74
CA ASP A 118 -17.24 -34.14 28.34
C ASP A 118 -16.25 -33.39 27.42
N TRP A 119 -15.15 -34.03 26.99
CA TRP A 119 -14.02 -33.40 26.33
C TRP A 119 -13.70 -34.06 24.99
N THR A 120 -13.34 -33.25 23.99
CA THR A 120 -12.71 -33.72 22.75
C THR A 120 -11.23 -33.39 22.80
N TYR A 121 -10.40 -34.41 22.67
CA TYR A 121 -8.95 -34.28 22.54
C TYR A 121 -8.57 -34.18 21.08
N VAL A 122 -7.54 -33.37 20.79
CA VAL A 122 -7.00 -33.14 19.45
C VAL A 122 -5.51 -33.48 19.47
N SER A 123 -5.02 -34.31 18.54
CA SER A 123 -3.59 -34.63 18.44
C SER A 123 -3.12 -34.85 17.01
N GLN A 124 -1.81 -34.86 16.78
CA GLN A 124 -1.20 -35.09 15.46
C GLN A 124 -1.10 -36.58 15.08
N SER A 125 -1.38 -37.50 16.01
CA SER A 125 -1.46 -38.94 15.76
C SER A 125 -2.51 -39.60 16.64
N ILE A 126 -2.98 -40.79 16.24
CA ILE A 126 -3.90 -41.61 17.05
C ILE A 126 -3.21 -42.05 18.36
N ASP A 127 -1.90 -42.36 18.30
CA ASP A 127 -1.06 -42.68 19.47
C ASP A 127 -1.02 -41.54 20.50
N GLY A 128 -1.27 -40.29 20.09
CA GLY A 128 -1.40 -39.14 21.00
C GLY A 128 -2.60 -39.20 21.95
N PHE A 129 -3.51 -40.18 21.76
CA PHE A 129 -4.59 -40.49 22.69
C PHE A 129 -4.24 -41.57 23.73
N ASP A 130 -3.00 -42.05 23.77
CA ASP A 130 -2.54 -42.94 24.83
C ASP A 130 -2.34 -42.17 26.15
N ASN A 131 -3.04 -42.59 27.20
CA ASN A 131 -3.00 -42.01 28.56
C ASN A 131 -3.61 -40.60 28.70
N LEU A 132 -4.70 -40.31 27.98
CA LEU A 132 -5.50 -39.11 28.20
C LEU A 132 -5.97 -38.99 29.67
N PRO A 133 -5.87 -37.79 30.30
CA PRO A 133 -6.42 -37.56 31.62
C PRO A 133 -7.96 -37.56 31.59
N GLU A 134 -8.64 -37.94 32.67
CA GLU A 134 -10.11 -37.78 32.78
C GLU A 134 -10.55 -36.31 32.82
N ASP A 135 -9.63 -35.40 33.14
CA ASP A 135 -9.85 -33.98 33.33
C ASP A 135 -8.64 -33.22 32.78
N PRO A 136 -8.74 -32.62 31.58
CA PRO A 136 -7.64 -31.97 30.90
C PRO A 136 -7.29 -30.60 31.49
N VAL A 137 -8.16 -29.99 32.30
CA VAL A 137 -7.89 -28.68 32.91
C VAL A 137 -6.65 -28.75 33.82
N LYS A 138 -6.38 -29.93 34.39
CA LYS A 138 -5.14 -30.21 35.14
C LYS A 138 -3.86 -30.04 34.33
N LEU A 139 -3.92 -30.11 33.00
CA LEU A 139 -2.78 -29.85 32.11
C LEU A 139 -2.42 -28.35 32.07
N LEU A 140 -3.36 -27.46 32.41
CA LEU A 140 -3.14 -26.01 32.45
C LEU A 140 -2.45 -25.52 33.74
N ASN A 141 -2.23 -26.41 34.72
CA ASN A 141 -1.53 -26.10 35.97
C ASN A 141 -2.09 -24.89 36.76
N ASN A 142 -3.40 -24.61 36.65
CA ASN A 142 -4.13 -23.46 37.24
C ASN A 142 -3.97 -22.11 36.50
N LEU A 143 -3.26 -22.05 35.37
CA LEU A 143 -3.12 -20.82 34.57
C LEU A 143 -4.48 -20.24 34.12
N ASP A 144 -5.48 -21.11 33.96
CA ASP A 144 -6.90 -20.79 33.70
C ASP A 144 -7.60 -19.95 34.79
N LYS A 145 -7.01 -19.87 35.98
CA LYS A 145 -7.53 -19.10 37.13
C LYS A 145 -6.80 -17.78 37.33
N GLU A 146 -5.61 -17.66 36.76
CA GLU A 146 -4.77 -16.46 36.81
C GLU A 146 -5.12 -15.51 35.66
N TYR A 147 -5.33 -16.06 34.45
CA TYR A 147 -5.60 -15.26 33.25
C TYR A 147 -6.79 -15.75 32.43
N ASN A 148 -7.50 -14.81 31.78
CA ASN A 148 -8.58 -15.15 30.86
C ASN A 148 -8.06 -15.89 29.61
N PHE A 149 -6.85 -15.57 29.15
CA PHE A 149 -6.09 -16.40 28.20
C PHE A 149 -4.58 -16.21 28.37
N GLY A 150 -3.79 -17.10 27.78
CA GLY A 150 -2.34 -16.94 27.75
C GLY A 150 -1.55 -18.08 27.11
N LEU A 151 -0.23 -17.89 27.15
CA LEU A 151 0.80 -18.84 26.75
C LEU A 151 1.83 -18.97 27.87
N LYS A 152 2.28 -20.19 28.14
CA LYS A 152 3.46 -20.47 28.98
C LYS A 152 4.41 -21.43 28.26
N ALA A 153 5.65 -21.00 28.05
CA ALA A 153 6.72 -21.80 27.48
C ALA A 153 7.75 -22.20 28.55
N TYR A 154 8.28 -23.41 28.44
CA TYR A 154 9.33 -23.98 29.27
C TYR A 154 10.58 -24.16 28.42
N VAL A 155 11.45 -23.15 28.40
CA VAL A 155 12.59 -23.05 27.49
C VAL A 155 13.54 -24.24 27.68
N GLN A 156 13.80 -24.64 28.93
CA GLN A 156 14.68 -25.77 29.22
C GLN A 156 14.13 -27.14 28.85
N ASN A 157 12.81 -27.29 28.67
CA ASN A 157 12.23 -28.55 28.19
C ASN A 157 12.40 -28.71 26.67
N ILE A 158 12.67 -27.64 25.92
CA ILE A 158 12.95 -27.70 24.48
C ILE A 158 14.31 -28.39 24.28
N PRO A 159 14.41 -29.48 23.51
CA PRO A 159 15.67 -30.19 23.33
C PRO A 159 16.76 -29.29 22.74
N GLU A 160 17.96 -29.35 23.31
CA GLU A 160 19.14 -28.52 23.00
C GLU A 160 19.38 -28.34 21.50
N ILE A 161 19.25 -29.43 20.71
CA ILE A 161 19.44 -29.41 19.26
C ILE A 161 18.46 -28.47 18.53
N PHE A 162 17.22 -28.33 19.01
CA PHE A 162 16.25 -27.40 18.43
C PHE A 162 16.52 -25.95 18.83
N ARG A 163 17.03 -25.72 20.05
CA ARG A 163 17.49 -24.37 20.48
C ARG A 163 18.68 -23.91 19.64
N GLN A 164 19.67 -24.79 19.46
CA GLN A 164 20.84 -24.55 18.59
C GLN A 164 20.44 -24.30 17.13
N LEU A 165 19.51 -25.09 16.57
CA LEU A 165 18.99 -24.87 15.22
C LEU A 165 18.24 -23.54 15.07
N ALA A 166 17.49 -23.11 16.08
CA ALA A 166 16.81 -21.82 16.06
C ALA A 166 17.82 -20.65 16.04
N VAL A 167 18.84 -20.70 16.91
CA VAL A 167 19.94 -19.73 16.92
C VAL A 167 20.70 -19.72 15.59
N GLU A 168 20.97 -20.88 14.98
CA GLU A 168 21.64 -20.98 13.68
C GLU A 168 20.78 -20.39 12.53
N GLN A 169 19.46 -20.55 12.56
CA GLN A 169 18.56 -19.91 11.58
C GLN A 169 18.52 -18.38 11.75
N ILE A 170 18.44 -17.87 12.98
CA ILE A 170 18.49 -16.42 13.27
C ILE A 170 19.81 -15.85 12.74
N LYS A 171 20.93 -16.52 13.04
CA LYS A 171 22.26 -16.13 12.55
C LYS A 171 22.36 -16.09 11.03
N LEU A 172 21.86 -17.10 10.33
CA LEU A 172 21.85 -17.14 8.86
C LEU A 172 21.01 -15.98 8.29
N GLY A 173 19.85 -15.70 8.87
CA GLY A 173 19.00 -14.56 8.47
C GLY A 173 19.66 -13.20 8.70
N MET A 174 20.46 -13.06 9.77
CA MET A 174 21.25 -11.84 10.03
C MET A 174 22.43 -11.70 9.06
N ASP A 175 23.18 -12.79 8.80
CA ASP A 175 24.32 -12.79 7.87
C ASP A 175 23.87 -12.50 6.41
N GLU A 176 22.68 -12.95 5.99
CA GLU A 176 22.15 -12.68 4.64
C GLU A 176 21.59 -11.25 4.46
N ASN A 177 21.14 -10.58 5.54
CA ASN A 177 20.54 -9.24 5.50
C ASN A 177 21.50 -8.11 5.94
N MET A 178 22.81 -8.33 5.83
CA MET A 178 23.84 -7.32 6.16
C MET A 178 24.67 -6.84 4.96
N PRO A 179 24.06 -6.20 3.94
CA PRO A 179 24.82 -5.35 3.02
C PRO A 179 25.27 -4.06 3.74
N HIS A 180 26.23 -3.37 3.14
CA HIS A 180 26.51 -1.97 3.45
C HIS A 180 25.30 -1.13 3.02
N LEU A 181 24.78 -0.27 3.91
CA LEU A 181 23.70 0.64 3.55
C LEU A 181 24.22 1.78 2.65
N PRO A 182 23.38 2.39 1.82
CA PRO A 182 23.73 3.63 1.12
C PRO A 182 24.15 4.71 2.14
N ASP A 183 25.25 5.41 1.85
CA ASP A 183 25.83 6.49 2.66
C ASP A 183 26.29 6.13 4.09
N GLU A 184 26.18 4.86 4.51
CA GLU A 184 26.82 4.33 5.73
C GLU A 184 28.35 4.30 5.54
N GLY A 185 29.10 4.75 6.55
CA GLY A 185 30.57 4.66 6.57
C GLY A 185 31.08 3.38 7.23
N ASP A 186 32.32 2.96 6.91
CA ASP A 186 32.95 1.72 7.41
C ASP A 186 32.78 1.54 8.94
N ALA A 187 32.94 2.62 9.73
CA ALA A 187 32.80 2.58 11.18
C ALA A 187 31.36 2.37 11.68
N GLN A 188 30.36 2.88 10.96
CA GLN A 188 28.94 2.64 11.25
C GLN A 188 28.55 1.20 10.90
N TYR A 189 29.04 0.70 9.76
CA TYR A 189 28.86 -0.70 9.36
C TYR A 189 29.52 -1.66 10.36
N GLU A 190 30.73 -1.37 10.84
CA GLU A 190 31.39 -2.16 11.89
C GLU A 190 30.63 -2.11 13.23
N LEU A 191 30.08 -0.95 13.62
CA LEU A 191 29.27 -0.81 14.83
C LEU A 191 27.96 -1.60 14.72
N ARG A 192 27.19 -1.44 13.64
CA ARG A 192 25.97 -2.20 13.38
C ARG A 192 26.24 -3.70 13.33
N THR A 193 27.35 -4.11 12.71
CA THR A 193 27.83 -5.50 12.67
C THR A 193 28.17 -6.03 14.07
N ARG A 194 28.66 -5.18 14.98
CA ARG A 194 28.97 -5.54 16.36
C ARG A 194 27.68 -5.70 17.17
N MET A 195 26.84 -4.67 17.20
CA MET A 195 25.54 -4.68 17.89
C MET A 195 24.66 -5.87 17.49
N MET A 196 24.62 -6.25 16.20
CA MET A 196 23.91 -7.45 15.76
C MET A 196 24.52 -8.77 16.24
N LYS A 197 25.84 -8.86 16.42
CA LYS A 197 26.51 -10.03 17.00
C LYS A 197 26.33 -10.11 18.50
N ASP A 198 26.30 -8.96 19.16
CA ASP A 198 26.04 -8.84 20.59
C ASP A 198 24.59 -9.28 20.85
N GLN A 199 23.60 -8.73 20.12
CA GLN A 199 22.21 -9.23 20.13
C GLN A 199 22.06 -10.74 19.87
N LEU A 200 22.80 -11.30 18.91
CA LEU A 200 22.79 -12.75 18.66
C LEU A 200 23.36 -13.53 19.85
N THR A 201 24.35 -12.96 20.56
CA THR A 201 24.93 -13.54 21.77
C THR A 201 23.90 -13.55 22.89
N SER A 202 23.27 -12.41 23.19
CA SER A 202 22.23 -12.31 24.24
C SER A 202 20.99 -13.16 23.92
N ILE A 203 20.61 -13.33 22.64
CA ILE A 203 19.57 -14.31 22.23
C ILE A 203 20.02 -15.76 22.51
N THR A 204 21.28 -16.09 22.25
CA THR A 204 21.83 -17.42 22.50
C THR A 204 21.86 -17.72 23.99
N GLU A 205 22.32 -16.76 24.79
CA GLU A 205 22.39 -16.87 26.25
C GLU A 205 20.98 -16.93 26.87
N ALA A 206 20.02 -16.15 26.38
CA ALA A 206 18.62 -16.30 26.78
C ALA A 206 18.03 -17.68 26.46
N MET A 207 18.41 -18.32 25.35
CA MET A 207 17.98 -19.69 25.04
C MET A 207 18.59 -20.76 25.95
N ASP A 208 19.72 -20.48 26.62
CA ASP A 208 20.37 -21.39 27.54
C ASP A 208 20.11 -21.08 29.02
N GLU A 209 19.84 -19.83 29.38
CA GLU A 209 19.66 -19.37 30.76
C GLU A 209 18.21 -19.13 31.19
N LEU A 210 17.25 -18.95 30.27
CA LEU A 210 15.84 -18.82 30.64
C LEU A 210 15.22 -20.18 30.99
N ASP A 211 14.31 -20.19 31.98
CA ASP A 211 13.55 -21.37 32.40
C ASP A 211 12.11 -21.33 31.87
N GLU A 212 11.34 -20.32 32.28
CA GLU A 212 9.95 -20.13 31.88
C GLU A 212 9.69 -18.74 31.27
N VAL A 213 8.83 -18.69 30.25
CA VAL A 213 8.27 -17.45 29.70
C VAL A 213 6.75 -17.56 29.72
N THR A 214 6.07 -16.61 30.36
CA THR A 214 4.61 -16.60 30.50
C THR A 214 4.05 -15.27 29.99
N ILE A 215 3.05 -15.34 29.11
CA ILE A 215 2.27 -14.21 28.63
C ILE A 215 0.82 -14.46 29.04
N GLY A 216 0.27 -13.63 29.91
CA GLY A 216 -1.09 -13.78 30.43
C GLY A 216 -1.88 -12.49 30.26
N MET A 217 -3.15 -12.60 29.85
CA MET A 217 -4.03 -11.45 29.67
C MET A 217 -5.41 -11.66 30.30
N THR A 218 -5.93 -10.60 30.92
CA THR A 218 -7.22 -10.57 31.62
C THR A 218 -7.90 -9.22 31.41
N VAL A 219 -9.22 -9.25 31.21
CA VAL A 219 -10.06 -8.03 31.31
C VAL A 219 -10.77 -8.06 32.67
N ASP A 220 -10.53 -7.03 33.48
CA ASP A 220 -11.21 -6.81 34.76
C ASP A 220 -12.31 -5.75 34.60
N ARG A 221 -13.48 -6.23 34.21
CA ARG A 221 -14.71 -5.43 34.05
C ARG A 221 -15.21 -4.78 35.35
N GLU A 222 -14.79 -5.21 36.54
CA GLU A 222 -15.18 -4.54 37.79
C GLU A 222 -14.33 -3.29 38.08
N LYS A 223 -13.12 -3.23 37.50
CA LYS A 223 -12.23 -2.07 37.57
C LYS A 223 -12.18 -1.25 36.28
N GLU A 224 -12.89 -1.68 35.24
CA GLU A 224 -12.87 -1.09 33.90
C GLU A 224 -11.46 -1.11 33.24
N MET A 225 -10.63 -2.09 33.60
CA MET A 225 -9.23 -2.22 33.14
C MET A 225 -8.92 -3.52 32.40
N GLY A 226 -7.89 -3.48 31.56
CA GLY A 226 -7.27 -4.64 30.92
C GLY A 226 -5.84 -4.80 31.42
N VAL A 227 -5.44 -6.04 31.66
CA VAL A 227 -4.14 -6.40 32.25
C VAL A 227 -3.40 -7.35 31.32
N LEU A 228 -2.13 -7.03 31.04
CA LEU A 228 -1.19 -7.88 30.32
C LEU A 228 0.06 -8.09 31.19
N ASP A 229 0.32 -9.34 31.55
CA ASP A 229 1.54 -9.76 32.26
C ASP A 229 2.49 -10.50 31.31
N PHE A 230 3.72 -10.01 31.22
CA PHE A 230 4.85 -10.69 30.58
C PHE A 230 5.86 -11.08 31.66
N THR A 231 5.96 -12.36 31.97
CA THR A 231 6.82 -12.89 33.04
C THR A 231 7.90 -13.79 32.47
N VAL A 232 9.16 -13.53 32.85
CA VAL A 232 10.33 -14.30 32.45
C VAL A 232 11.09 -14.73 33.69
N THR A 233 11.44 -16.02 33.77
CA THR A 233 12.31 -16.59 34.81
C THR A 233 13.54 -17.21 34.19
N ALA A 234 14.64 -17.21 34.94
CA ALA A 234 15.91 -17.82 34.61
C ALA A 234 16.18 -19.08 35.45
N VAL A 235 17.02 -19.96 34.93
CA VAL A 235 17.42 -21.22 35.57
C VAL A 235 18.13 -20.93 36.89
N GLU A 236 17.75 -21.63 37.95
CA GLU A 236 18.32 -21.43 39.30
C GLU A 236 19.85 -21.52 39.29
N GLY A 237 20.52 -20.41 39.63
CA GLY A 237 21.97 -20.31 39.66
C GLY A 237 22.65 -19.95 38.33
N SER A 238 21.91 -19.54 37.31
CA SER A 238 22.47 -18.89 36.12
C SER A 238 22.90 -17.44 36.40
N PRO A 239 23.84 -16.86 35.63
CA PRO A 239 24.12 -15.42 35.60
C PRO A 239 22.87 -14.53 35.54
N THR A 240 21.91 -14.83 34.64
CA THR A 240 20.64 -14.10 34.54
C THR A 240 19.81 -14.22 35.83
N ALA A 241 19.75 -15.39 36.47
CA ALA A 241 19.07 -15.53 37.76
C ALA A 241 19.75 -14.71 38.89
N GLU A 242 21.09 -14.64 38.90
CA GLU A 242 21.82 -13.75 39.80
C GLU A 242 21.62 -12.25 39.50
N GLN A 243 21.35 -11.88 38.24
CA GLN A 243 20.98 -10.51 37.84
C GLN A 243 19.56 -10.17 38.31
N TYR A 244 18.57 -11.02 38.04
CA TYR A 244 17.21 -10.83 38.54
C TYR A 244 17.14 -10.79 40.07
N ALA A 245 17.96 -11.57 40.78
CA ALA A 245 18.09 -11.48 42.24
C ALA A 245 18.66 -10.14 42.75
N LYS A 246 19.37 -9.37 41.90
CA LYS A 246 19.82 -7.99 42.19
C LYS A 246 18.75 -6.95 41.81
N MET A 247 17.89 -7.25 40.85
CA MET A 247 16.70 -6.46 40.49
C MET A 247 15.61 -6.58 41.56
N GLY A 248 15.88 -6.12 42.77
CA GLY A 248 14.87 -6.01 43.83
C GLY A 248 14.20 -4.64 43.85
N SER A 249 12.97 -4.56 44.40
CA SER A 249 12.40 -3.28 44.82
C SER A 249 13.38 -2.59 45.79
N GLY A 250 13.65 -1.31 45.56
CA GLY A 250 14.73 -0.60 46.24
C GLY A 250 14.36 0.84 46.56
N ARG A 251 15.29 1.56 47.18
CA ARG A 251 15.11 2.97 47.50
C ARG A 251 15.61 3.81 46.33
N THR A 252 14.81 4.77 45.89
CA THR A 252 15.18 5.79 44.92
C THR A 252 15.47 7.11 45.62
N LYS A 253 16.43 7.90 45.12
CA LYS A 253 16.61 9.30 45.54
C LYS A 253 15.60 10.26 44.89
N PHE A 254 14.81 9.78 43.91
CA PHE A 254 13.97 10.60 43.03
C PHE A 254 12.48 10.23 43.11
N GLY A 255 12.04 9.68 44.24
CA GLY A 255 10.64 9.27 44.43
C GLY A 255 9.65 10.43 44.27
N GLY A 256 10.05 11.67 44.60
CA GLY A 256 9.25 12.88 44.40
C GLY A 256 9.22 13.42 42.98
N PHE A 257 9.90 12.75 42.04
CA PHE A 257 9.74 12.93 40.60
C PHE A 257 8.74 11.92 40.01
N PHE A 258 8.18 11.01 40.84
CA PHE A 258 7.09 10.14 40.44
C PHE A 258 5.74 10.74 40.84
N ASP A 259 5.09 11.43 39.91
CA ASP A 259 3.87 12.20 40.11
C ASP A 259 2.72 11.57 39.35
N GLN A 260 1.85 10.83 40.05
CA GLN A 260 0.74 10.09 39.43
C GLN A 260 -0.35 11.02 38.85
N GLU A 261 -0.37 12.31 39.16
CA GLU A 261 -1.29 13.27 38.54
C GLU A 261 -0.73 13.80 37.20
N ALA A 262 0.57 13.72 36.97
CA ALA A 262 1.23 14.17 35.73
C ALA A 262 0.72 13.44 34.48
N ALA A 263 0.84 14.09 33.32
CA ALA A 263 0.46 13.52 32.03
C ALA A 263 1.38 12.35 31.64
N MET A 264 2.64 12.39 32.08
CA MET A 264 3.55 11.25 32.04
C MET A 264 4.48 11.31 33.24
N THR A 265 4.73 10.18 33.89
CA THR A 265 5.73 10.06 34.95
C THR A 265 6.40 8.70 34.92
N ALA A 266 7.68 8.64 35.29
CA ALA A 266 8.41 7.38 35.45
C ALA A 266 9.43 7.46 36.58
N ASN A 267 9.73 6.32 37.18
CA ASN A 267 10.85 6.14 38.09
C ASN A 267 11.56 4.82 37.74
N VAL A 268 12.89 4.86 37.76
CA VAL A 268 13.74 3.71 37.47
C VAL A 268 14.79 3.62 38.57
N ASN A 269 14.96 2.43 39.13
CA ASN A 269 15.95 2.10 40.15
C ASN A 269 16.43 0.66 39.89
N MET A 270 17.45 0.53 39.04
CA MET A 270 17.99 -0.75 38.59
C MET A 270 19.50 -0.84 38.78
N PHE A 271 19.99 -2.07 38.87
CA PHE A 271 21.42 -2.39 38.88
C PHE A 271 21.78 -3.00 37.53
N LEU A 272 22.84 -2.49 36.92
CA LEU A 272 23.34 -2.96 35.64
C LEU A 272 24.20 -4.22 35.85
N SER A 273 24.08 -5.18 34.94
CA SER A 273 25.03 -6.29 34.80
C SER A 273 26.35 -5.79 34.22
N SER A 274 27.37 -6.66 34.17
CA SER A 274 28.61 -6.34 33.46
C SER A 274 28.39 -6.19 31.96
N GLU A 275 27.45 -6.92 31.38
CA GLU A 275 27.09 -6.82 29.96
C GLU A 275 26.33 -5.51 29.70
N ASP A 276 25.34 -5.18 30.52
CA ASP A 276 24.60 -3.91 30.43
C ASP A 276 25.53 -2.68 30.54
N ILE A 277 26.60 -2.78 31.37
CA ILE A 277 27.66 -1.77 31.48
C ILE A 277 28.49 -1.70 30.19
N ASP A 278 28.94 -2.84 29.65
CA ASP A 278 29.73 -2.89 28.42
C ASP A 278 28.93 -2.39 27.21
N GLU A 279 27.63 -2.70 27.11
CA GLU A 279 26.71 -2.18 26.09
C GLU A 279 26.52 -0.66 26.20
N ALA A 280 26.19 -0.17 27.41
CA ALA A 280 26.01 1.26 27.66
C ALA A 280 27.30 2.05 27.40
N THR A 281 28.46 1.48 27.73
CA THR A 281 29.80 2.00 27.38
C THR A 281 29.98 2.10 25.86
N GLY A 282 29.58 1.07 25.12
CA GLY A 282 29.59 1.08 23.66
C GLY A 282 28.72 2.18 23.05
N LEU A 283 27.55 2.44 23.62
CA LEU A 283 26.67 3.54 23.22
C LEU A 283 27.28 4.91 23.54
N VAL A 284 27.85 5.09 24.74
CA VAL A 284 28.52 6.34 25.16
C VAL A 284 29.71 6.67 24.24
N GLU A 285 30.52 5.68 23.87
CA GLU A 285 31.62 5.87 22.91
C GLU A 285 31.13 6.13 21.47
N SER A 286 30.00 5.56 21.05
CA SER A 286 29.37 5.91 19.77
C SER A 286 28.89 7.37 19.75
N ILE A 287 28.24 7.82 20.83
CA ILE A 287 27.84 9.22 21.02
C ILE A 287 29.07 10.14 21.02
N ARG A 288 30.17 9.74 21.68
CA ARG A 288 31.45 10.46 21.64
C ARG A 288 31.96 10.61 20.20
N SER A 289 31.99 9.53 19.44
CA SER A 289 32.51 9.56 18.07
C SER A 289 31.68 10.47 17.15
N GLU A 290 30.35 10.42 17.24
CA GLU A 290 29.48 11.23 16.38
C GLU A 290 29.46 12.71 16.82
N LEU A 291 29.41 13.03 18.11
CA LEU A 291 29.50 14.41 18.60
C LEU A 291 30.83 15.07 18.18
N MET A 292 31.96 14.38 18.33
CA MET A 292 33.27 14.92 17.91
C MET A 292 33.32 15.19 16.41
N LYS A 293 32.74 14.29 15.60
CA LYS A 293 32.62 14.44 14.14
C LYS A 293 31.68 15.58 13.74
N GLN A 294 30.58 15.80 14.46
CA GLN A 294 29.68 16.93 14.21
C GLN A 294 30.34 18.27 14.56
N ILE A 295 31.10 18.35 15.66
CA ILE A 295 31.90 19.54 16.00
C ILE A 295 32.96 19.81 14.91
N ASP A 296 33.58 18.78 14.33
CA ASP A 296 34.49 18.91 13.18
C ASP A 296 33.79 19.37 11.88
N GLY A 297 32.48 19.16 11.75
CA GLY A 297 31.69 19.54 10.57
C GLY A 297 30.97 20.89 10.69
N PHE A 298 31.03 21.57 11.84
CA PHE A 298 30.22 22.76 12.11
C PHE A 298 30.93 24.05 11.67
N ASP A 299 30.76 24.42 10.40
CA ASP A 299 31.33 25.63 9.74
C ASP A 299 31.04 26.97 10.48
N ALA A 300 30.17 26.98 11.49
CA ALA A 300 29.79 28.15 12.27
C ALA A 300 30.70 28.47 13.47
N ILE A 301 31.62 27.56 13.88
CA ILE A 301 32.61 27.86 14.94
C ILE A 301 33.81 28.58 14.30
N PRO A 302 34.02 29.90 14.51
CA PRO A 302 34.98 30.66 13.71
C PRO A 302 36.44 30.54 14.17
N ASP A 303 36.67 30.02 15.39
CA ASP A 303 37.96 29.96 16.05
C ASP A 303 38.36 28.51 16.38
N GLU A 304 39.48 28.07 15.79
CA GLU A 304 40.08 26.73 15.96
C GLU A 304 40.46 26.46 17.44
N GLN A 305 40.74 27.50 18.23
CA GLN A 305 41.00 27.37 19.65
C GLN A 305 39.72 27.14 20.47
N ILE A 306 38.62 27.83 20.15
CA ILE A 306 37.31 27.61 20.79
C ILE A 306 36.79 26.20 20.46
N ALA A 307 36.93 25.77 19.19
CA ALA A 307 36.58 24.41 18.78
C ALA A 307 37.37 23.33 19.56
N ALA A 308 38.66 23.55 19.81
CA ALA A 308 39.48 22.64 20.61
C ALA A 308 39.03 22.58 22.09
N GLN A 309 38.74 23.74 22.71
CA GLN A 309 38.24 23.81 24.09
C GLN A 309 36.85 23.20 24.24
N LEU A 310 35.96 23.39 23.25
CA LEU A 310 34.63 22.77 23.23
C LEU A 310 34.72 21.24 23.19
N LYS A 311 35.63 20.68 22.39
CA LYS A 311 35.87 19.23 22.36
C LYS A 311 36.48 18.69 23.67
N GLU A 312 37.33 19.45 24.34
CA GLU A 312 37.89 19.10 25.65
C GLU A 312 36.76 19.01 26.70
N VAL A 313 35.95 20.07 26.83
CA VAL A 313 34.81 20.13 27.77
C VAL A 313 33.75 19.05 27.46
N ILE A 314 33.37 18.85 26.19
CA ILE A 314 32.42 17.80 25.79
C ILE A 314 33.01 16.41 26.04
N GLY A 315 34.31 16.21 25.83
CA GLY A 315 35.00 14.96 26.17
C GLY A 315 34.89 14.62 27.66
N GLU A 316 35.15 15.60 28.52
CA GLU A 316 35.03 15.45 29.98
C GLU A 316 33.57 15.24 30.44
N PHE A 317 32.57 15.87 29.79
CA PHE A 317 31.14 15.58 30.03
C PHE A 317 30.79 14.11 29.75
N ILE A 318 31.32 13.56 28.67
CA ILE A 318 31.11 12.16 28.28
C ILE A 318 31.83 11.22 29.26
N ASP A 319 33.00 11.61 29.77
CA ASP A 319 33.71 10.85 30.81
C ASP A 319 32.89 10.78 32.11
N VAL A 320 32.20 11.87 32.51
CA VAL A 320 31.27 11.83 33.67
C VAL A 320 30.06 10.94 33.42
N ALA A 321 29.54 10.89 32.19
CA ALA A 321 28.49 9.95 31.80
C ALA A 321 28.99 8.49 31.88
N GLN A 322 30.21 8.23 31.39
CA GLN A 322 30.86 6.92 31.49
C GLN A 322 31.07 6.50 32.95
N SER A 323 31.65 7.35 33.80
CA SER A 323 31.78 7.10 35.26
C SER A 323 30.43 6.80 35.92
N THR A 324 29.33 7.36 35.40
CA THR A 324 27.97 7.12 35.89
C THR A 324 27.45 5.73 35.47
N VAL A 325 27.71 5.29 34.23
CA VAL A 325 27.45 3.92 33.76
C VAL A 325 28.29 2.91 34.54
N ASP A 326 29.59 3.14 34.68
CA ASP A 326 30.56 2.31 35.42
C ASP A 326 30.19 2.10 36.89
N SER A 327 29.34 2.98 37.46
CA SER A 327 28.82 2.84 38.82
C SER A 327 27.90 1.63 39.00
N GLY A 328 27.37 1.06 37.90
CA GLY A 328 26.53 -0.13 37.88
C GLY A 328 25.12 0.07 38.44
N ARG A 329 24.65 1.31 38.59
CA ARG A 329 23.31 1.63 39.11
C ARG A 329 22.70 2.83 38.37
N ILE A 330 21.50 2.62 37.83
CA ILE A 330 20.63 3.69 37.34
C ILE A 330 19.55 3.93 38.39
N ASP A 331 19.48 5.16 38.90
CA ASP A 331 18.45 5.62 39.83
C ASP A 331 18.06 7.04 39.46
N GLY A 332 16.80 7.21 39.02
CA GLY A 332 16.27 8.46 38.45
C GLY A 332 14.75 8.46 38.35
N GLY A 333 14.17 9.63 38.10
CA GLY A 333 12.73 9.81 37.89
C GLY A 333 12.40 11.06 37.09
N MET A 334 11.22 11.07 36.48
CA MET A 334 10.72 12.17 35.66
C MET A 334 9.21 12.35 35.78
N ALA A 335 8.74 13.59 35.62
CA ALA A 335 7.33 13.93 35.46
C ALA A 335 7.14 15.05 34.44
N LEU A 336 6.13 14.90 33.58
CA LEU A 336 5.66 15.88 32.60
C LEU A 336 4.33 16.45 33.11
N GLN A 337 4.39 17.61 33.77
CA GLN A 337 3.29 18.17 34.54
C GLN A 337 2.49 19.22 33.76
N GLY A 338 1.16 19.16 33.88
CA GLY A 338 0.22 20.13 33.30
C GLY A 338 -0.68 19.55 32.21
N GLU A 339 -1.65 20.35 31.76
CA GLU A 339 -2.60 20.06 30.68
C GLU A 339 -2.20 20.89 29.42
N GLY A 340 -0.89 21.02 29.19
CA GLY A 340 -0.28 21.97 28.24
C GLY A 340 -0.09 23.40 28.81
N PRO A 341 0.77 24.23 28.18
CA PRO A 341 2.16 23.85 27.91
C PRO A 341 2.76 23.17 29.15
N PHE A 342 3.40 22.04 28.91
CA PHE A 342 3.87 21.13 29.95
C PHE A 342 5.09 21.70 30.69
N ASN A 343 5.38 21.09 31.84
CA ASN A 343 6.57 21.36 32.62
C ASN A 343 7.25 20.02 32.90
N LEU A 344 8.35 19.76 32.22
CA LEU A 344 9.13 18.55 32.39
C LEU A 344 10.07 18.74 33.58
N ILE A 345 10.10 17.79 34.51
CA ILE A 345 11.13 17.67 35.55
C ILE A 345 11.79 16.29 35.46
N ILE A 346 13.11 16.25 35.61
CA ILE A 346 13.94 15.04 35.61
C ILE A 346 14.95 15.16 36.76
N GLY A 347 15.17 14.07 37.50
CA GLY A 347 16.30 13.91 38.40
C GLY A 347 16.98 12.55 38.18
N THR A 348 18.31 12.52 38.19
CA THR A 348 19.09 11.27 38.04
C THR A 348 20.35 11.30 38.90
N THR A 349 20.82 10.11 39.28
CA THR A 349 22.14 9.92 39.91
C THR A 349 23.24 10.19 38.88
N VAL A 350 24.32 10.83 39.32
CA VAL A 350 25.58 10.95 38.56
C VAL A 350 26.75 10.63 39.48
N ALA A 351 27.79 9.97 38.95
CA ALA A 351 28.94 9.55 39.75
C ALA A 351 29.79 10.73 40.24
N GLU A 352 29.98 11.74 39.38
CA GLU A 352 30.94 12.84 39.57
C GLU A 352 30.25 14.20 39.41
N GLY A 353 29.15 14.43 40.14
CA GLY A 353 28.31 15.62 39.99
C GLY A 353 28.98 16.95 40.39
N ASP A 354 30.02 16.92 41.23
CA ASP A 354 30.87 18.11 41.49
C ASP A 354 31.71 18.48 40.25
N GLU A 355 32.10 17.51 39.42
CA GLU A 355 32.80 17.74 38.15
C GLU A 355 31.83 18.17 37.06
N LEU A 356 30.65 17.53 36.96
CA LEU A 356 29.56 17.96 36.07
C LEU A 356 29.22 19.46 36.25
N ALA A 357 29.20 19.94 37.51
CA ALA A 357 28.97 21.34 37.82
C ALA A 357 30.11 22.26 37.33
N ARG A 358 31.37 21.84 37.46
CA ARG A 358 32.52 22.57 36.88
C ARG A 358 32.40 22.63 35.36
N LEU A 359 32.13 21.50 34.71
CA LEU A 359 32.03 21.40 33.25
C LEU A 359 30.91 22.27 32.68
N PHE A 360 29.81 22.40 33.40
CA PHE A 360 28.73 23.32 33.04
C PHE A 360 29.14 24.79 33.21
N GLU A 361 29.85 25.14 34.28
CA GLU A 361 30.44 26.48 34.45
C GLU A 361 31.45 26.78 33.31
N ASP A 362 32.36 25.86 32.98
CA ASP A 362 33.35 25.98 31.89
C ASP A 362 32.68 26.11 30.49
N LEU A 363 31.59 25.38 30.24
CA LEU A 363 30.81 25.48 28.99
C LEU A 363 30.10 26.85 28.86
N VAL A 364 29.60 27.39 29.98
CA VAL A 364 28.98 28.72 30.01
C VAL A 364 30.01 29.82 29.80
N ASP A 365 31.18 29.74 30.46
CA ASP A 365 32.31 30.66 30.26
C ASP A 365 32.78 30.67 28.79
N LEU A 366 32.78 29.52 28.12
CA LEU A 366 33.10 29.41 26.69
C LEU A 366 32.00 30.06 25.82
N ALA A 367 30.73 29.77 26.09
CA ALA A 367 29.59 30.29 25.34
C ALA A 367 29.38 31.81 25.52
N GLU A 368 29.74 32.40 26.67
CA GLU A 368 29.73 33.86 26.89
C GLU A 368 30.62 34.63 25.91
N THR A 369 31.61 33.98 25.28
CA THR A 369 32.48 34.63 24.31
C THR A 369 31.85 34.82 22.92
N GLU A 370 30.73 34.14 22.64
CA GLU A 370 30.11 34.08 21.31
C GLU A 370 29.02 35.13 21.04
N ALA A 371 28.92 35.54 19.78
CA ALA A 371 28.02 36.59 19.35
C ALA A 371 26.58 36.10 19.18
N GLY A 372 25.77 36.22 20.23
CA GLY A 372 24.35 35.83 20.23
C GLY A 372 23.93 34.98 21.44
N PHE A 373 24.86 34.71 22.37
CA PHE A 373 24.55 34.04 23.63
C PHE A 373 23.51 34.81 24.45
N TYR A 374 22.44 34.12 24.86
CA TYR A 374 21.31 34.72 25.60
C TYR A 374 21.56 34.89 27.10
N GLY A 375 22.65 34.31 27.63
CA GLY A 375 23.04 34.38 29.02
C GLY A 375 22.46 33.25 29.86
N VAL A 376 23.33 32.54 30.60
CA VAL A 376 22.92 31.64 31.68
C VAL A 376 23.06 32.37 33.01
N GLN A 377 22.01 32.37 33.81
CA GLN A 377 22.08 32.85 35.19
C GLN A 377 22.61 31.71 36.07
N LEU A 378 23.90 31.77 36.41
CA LEU A 378 24.51 30.84 37.35
C LEU A 378 24.08 31.17 38.80
N ASP A 379 24.03 30.16 39.65
CA ASP A 379 23.81 30.29 41.10
C ASP A 379 22.50 31.00 41.52
N VAL A 380 21.42 30.89 40.73
CA VAL A 380 20.12 31.52 41.04
C VAL A 380 19.46 31.01 42.33
N GLY A 381 19.85 29.82 42.79
CA GLY A 381 19.33 29.24 44.02
C GLY A 381 20.19 28.09 44.55
N LYS A 382 19.96 27.74 45.82
CA LYS A 382 20.52 26.53 46.44
C LYS A 382 19.51 25.91 47.39
N HIS A 383 19.18 24.64 47.17
CA HIS A 383 18.29 23.86 48.03
C HIS A 383 18.92 22.53 48.41
N LYS A 384 18.93 22.17 49.70
CA LYS A 384 19.42 20.89 50.24
C LYS A 384 20.80 20.38 49.78
N GLY A 385 21.63 21.23 49.16
CA GLY A 385 22.94 20.86 48.62
C GLY A 385 23.02 21.02 47.09
N VAL A 386 21.88 20.93 46.41
CA VAL A 386 21.71 21.18 44.97
C VAL A 386 21.84 22.68 44.70
N ARG A 387 22.65 23.04 43.71
CA ARG A 387 22.81 24.39 43.17
C ARG A 387 22.02 24.51 41.87
N PHE A 388 21.31 25.62 41.67
CA PHE A 388 20.48 25.83 40.48
C PHE A 388 21.03 26.94 39.57
N HIS A 389 20.91 26.72 38.27
CA HIS A 389 21.30 27.61 37.18
C HIS A 389 20.13 27.68 36.19
N THR A 390 19.87 28.83 35.58
CA THR A 390 18.74 28.99 34.63
C THR A 390 19.15 29.63 33.32
N LEU A 391 18.59 29.14 32.22
CA LEU A 391 18.70 29.68 30.87
C LEU A 391 17.29 29.96 30.35
N ILE A 392 17.05 31.14 29.78
CA ILE A 392 15.81 31.46 29.07
C ILE A 392 16.17 31.63 27.60
N LEU A 393 15.61 30.78 26.74
CA LEU A 393 15.80 30.86 25.30
C LEU A 393 14.61 31.60 24.67
N PRO A 394 14.81 32.72 23.96
CA PRO A 394 13.75 33.30 23.16
C PRO A 394 13.50 32.42 21.92
N TYR A 395 12.23 32.33 21.55
CA TYR A 395 11.75 31.55 20.41
C TYR A 395 12.59 31.69 19.13
N PHE A 396 13.08 30.55 18.62
CA PHE A 396 13.72 30.43 17.31
C PHE A 396 12.67 29.91 16.30
N GLY A 397 12.25 30.75 15.35
CA GLY A 397 11.22 30.37 14.39
C GLY A 397 11.63 29.24 13.44
N GLY A 398 10.69 28.34 13.16
CA GLY A 398 10.86 27.12 12.37
C GLY A 398 9.99 26.00 12.95
N ALA A 399 9.81 24.89 12.24
CA ALA A 399 8.90 23.81 12.68
C ALA A 399 9.27 23.22 14.07
N GLU A 400 10.56 23.04 14.34
CA GLU A 400 11.07 22.61 15.66
C GLU A 400 10.80 23.65 16.76
N GLY A 401 10.83 24.93 16.41
CA GLY A 401 10.47 26.03 17.31
C GLY A 401 8.98 26.05 17.63
N GLU A 402 8.11 25.94 16.60
CA GLU A 402 6.65 25.89 16.74
C GLU A 402 6.22 24.69 17.62
N MET A 403 6.87 23.54 17.44
CA MET A 403 6.73 22.36 18.31
C MET A 403 7.11 22.66 19.76
N LEU A 404 8.29 23.25 20.02
CA LEU A 404 8.74 23.58 21.38
C LEU A 404 7.88 24.65 22.06
N GLU A 405 7.39 25.65 21.31
CA GLU A 405 6.44 26.65 21.80
C GLU A 405 5.08 26.02 22.17
N THR A 406 4.60 25.07 21.37
CA THR A 406 3.39 24.29 21.67
C THR A 406 3.58 23.43 22.92
N LEU A 407 4.75 22.80 23.07
CA LEU A 407 5.08 21.93 24.21
C LEU A 407 5.28 22.68 25.53
N PHE A 408 6.02 23.79 25.53
CA PHE A 408 6.54 24.44 26.75
C PHE A 408 6.26 25.96 26.86
N GLY A 409 5.61 26.56 25.85
CA GLY A 409 5.29 27.99 25.79
C GLY A 409 6.38 28.85 25.12
N SER A 410 6.07 30.14 24.93
CA SER A 410 6.90 31.06 24.13
C SER A 410 8.21 31.53 24.79
N ASP A 411 8.30 31.43 26.11
CA ASP A 411 9.46 31.84 26.93
C ASP A 411 9.98 30.61 27.70
N ILE A 412 10.67 29.70 27.00
CA ILE A 412 11.11 28.43 27.58
C ILE A 412 12.29 28.65 28.53
N GLU A 413 12.03 28.45 29.83
CA GLU A 413 13.05 28.39 30.88
C GLU A 413 13.57 26.95 31.03
N PHE A 414 14.88 26.81 31.04
CA PHE A 414 15.61 25.60 31.39
C PHE A 414 16.28 25.84 32.76
N THR A 415 15.91 25.07 33.78
CA THR A 415 16.58 25.05 35.08
C THR A 415 17.45 23.81 35.21
N PHE A 416 18.75 23.99 35.42
CA PHE A 416 19.70 22.93 35.71
C PHE A 416 20.01 22.91 37.20
N GLY A 417 19.86 21.76 37.86
CA GLY A 417 20.21 21.54 39.26
C GLY A 417 21.34 20.55 39.39
N MET A 418 22.40 20.86 40.13
CA MET A 418 23.54 19.96 40.31
C MET A 418 23.97 19.84 41.77
N SER A 419 24.30 18.61 42.17
CA SER A 419 24.86 18.27 43.47
C SER A 419 25.89 17.16 43.30
N LYS A 420 26.68 16.89 44.34
CA LYS A 420 27.80 15.95 44.32
C LYS A 420 27.51 14.60 43.63
N ASP A 421 26.30 14.06 43.81
CA ASP A 421 25.90 12.72 43.42
C ASP A 421 24.52 12.66 42.73
N ALA A 422 24.02 13.80 42.22
CA ALA A 422 22.77 13.88 41.48
C ALA A 422 22.69 15.14 40.59
N ALA A 423 22.06 14.98 39.42
CA ALA A 423 21.76 16.04 38.46
C ALA A 423 20.24 16.12 38.23
N TYR A 424 19.76 17.33 37.93
CA TYR A 424 18.35 17.66 37.79
C TYR A 424 18.15 18.62 36.61
N LEU A 425 17.04 18.46 35.90
CA LEU A 425 16.61 19.34 34.81
C LEU A 425 15.14 19.67 35.00
N ALA A 426 14.76 20.93 34.80
CA ALA A 426 13.39 21.32 34.52
C ALA A 426 13.32 22.13 33.23
N VAL A 427 12.26 21.91 32.45
CA VAL A 427 11.93 22.65 31.23
C VAL A 427 10.50 23.15 31.34
N GLY A 428 10.29 24.45 31.16
CA GLY A 428 9.03 25.14 31.43
C GLY A 428 9.15 26.14 32.59
N THR A 429 8.02 26.64 33.08
CA THR A 429 7.98 27.76 34.04
C THR A 429 8.20 27.34 35.50
N ASP A 430 8.80 28.26 36.28
CA ASP A 430 9.07 28.11 37.71
C ASP A 430 9.95 26.88 38.05
N GLY A 431 10.96 26.59 37.22
CA GLY A 431 11.71 25.33 37.28
C GLY A 431 12.42 25.10 38.62
N VAL A 432 13.01 26.15 39.21
CA VAL A 432 13.64 26.09 40.54
C VAL A 432 12.65 25.66 41.64
N ASP A 433 11.42 26.20 41.62
CA ASP A 433 10.39 25.89 42.61
C ASP A 433 9.84 24.46 42.42
N ARG A 434 9.72 24.00 41.17
CA ARG A 434 9.30 22.62 40.84
C ARG A 434 10.34 21.59 41.30
N LEU A 435 11.62 21.79 40.95
CA LEU A 435 12.70 20.91 41.39
C LEU A 435 12.82 20.90 42.92
N THR A 436 12.70 22.06 43.57
CA THR A 436 12.69 22.18 45.03
C THR A 436 11.60 21.32 45.68
N LYS A 437 10.36 21.36 45.16
CA LYS A 437 9.25 20.51 45.63
C LYS A 437 9.49 19.02 45.39
N ALA A 438 10.00 18.65 44.21
CA ALA A 438 10.29 17.25 43.87
C ALA A 438 11.42 16.66 44.73
N ILE A 439 12.45 17.45 45.05
CA ILE A 439 13.51 17.09 46.00
C ILE A 439 12.96 16.95 47.42
N ASP A 440 12.07 17.84 47.86
CA ASP A 440 11.42 17.74 49.17
C ASP A 440 10.54 16.48 49.29
N ALA A 441 9.70 16.20 48.30
CA ALA A 441 8.88 15.00 48.24
C ALA A 441 9.71 13.71 48.15
N SER A 442 10.89 13.77 47.52
CA SER A 442 11.81 12.63 47.46
C SER A 442 12.38 12.26 48.84
N GLU A 443 12.70 13.24 49.70
CA GLU A 443 13.10 12.95 51.09
C GLU A 443 11.98 12.31 51.91
N GLU A 444 10.72 12.74 51.72
CA GLU A 444 9.55 12.11 52.38
C GLU A 444 9.32 10.66 51.93
N MET A 445 9.91 10.25 50.80
CA MET A 445 9.80 8.91 50.23
C MET A 445 11.09 8.08 50.31
N ALA A 446 12.17 8.60 50.89
CA ALA A 446 13.49 7.94 50.96
C ALA A 446 13.52 6.61 51.75
N ASP A 447 12.48 6.33 52.56
CA ASP A 447 12.28 5.07 53.28
C ASP A 447 11.31 4.10 52.60
N LYS A 448 10.64 4.50 51.50
CA LYS A 448 9.77 3.63 50.70
C LYS A 448 10.59 2.82 49.69
N GLU A 449 10.19 1.57 49.49
CA GLU A 449 10.67 0.78 48.34
C GLU A 449 9.80 1.09 47.13
N VAL A 450 10.45 1.27 45.98
CA VAL A 450 9.82 1.42 44.66
C VAL A 450 10.16 0.19 43.79
N PRO A 451 9.31 -0.16 42.81
CA PRO A 451 9.64 -1.18 41.82
C PRO A 451 10.93 -0.82 41.04
N PRO A 452 11.67 -1.81 40.47
CA PRO A 452 12.83 -1.55 39.62
C PRO A 452 12.58 -0.57 38.46
N ALA A 453 11.38 -0.60 37.89
CA ALA A 453 10.88 0.42 36.97
C ALA A 453 9.36 0.55 37.12
N GLN A 454 8.85 1.78 37.05
CA GLN A 454 7.42 2.08 36.99
C GLN A 454 7.17 3.32 36.12
N MET A 455 6.10 3.31 35.34
CA MET A 455 5.68 4.40 34.48
C MET A 455 4.14 4.51 34.47
N VAL A 456 3.64 5.74 34.47
CA VAL A 456 2.22 6.08 34.32
C VAL A 456 2.11 7.18 33.28
N MET A 457 1.17 7.05 32.35
CA MET A 457 0.97 8.01 31.28
C MET A 457 -0.52 8.14 30.96
N ALA A 458 -1.01 9.37 30.96
CA ALA A 458 -2.33 9.73 30.48
C ALA A 458 -2.25 9.90 28.96
N LEU A 459 -2.95 9.05 28.20
CA LEU A 459 -2.78 8.99 26.75
C LEU A 459 -3.52 10.12 26.02
N GLY A 460 -4.68 10.55 26.53
CA GLY A 460 -5.46 11.64 25.95
C GLY A 460 -4.65 12.94 25.73
N PRO A 461 -4.02 13.52 26.77
CA PRO A 461 -3.25 14.76 26.63
C PRO A 461 -2.03 14.62 25.71
N LEU A 462 -1.38 13.45 25.70
CA LEU A 462 -0.22 13.17 24.83
C LEU A 462 -0.62 13.03 23.37
N LEU A 463 -1.75 12.38 23.07
CA LEU A 463 -2.27 12.21 21.71
C LEU A 463 -2.86 13.50 21.14
N ASN A 464 -3.56 14.30 21.95
CA ASN A 464 -4.03 15.64 21.55
C ASN A 464 -2.85 16.54 21.15
N LEU A 465 -1.79 16.55 21.96
CA LEU A 465 -0.55 17.28 21.68
C LEU A 465 0.11 16.84 20.35
N LEU A 466 0.19 15.52 20.10
CA LEU A 466 0.71 14.98 18.84
C LEU A 466 -0.18 15.30 17.62
N ALA A 467 -1.48 15.50 17.83
CA ALA A 467 -2.41 15.91 16.76
C ALA A 467 -2.31 17.41 16.41
N GLU A 468 -1.87 18.28 17.34
CA GLU A 468 -1.61 19.69 17.06
C GLU A 468 -0.27 19.90 16.33
N VAL A 469 0.73 19.06 16.62
CA VAL A 469 2.07 19.12 16.03
C VAL A 469 2.18 18.16 14.84
N ASP A 470 1.48 18.49 13.75
CA ASP A 470 1.42 17.81 12.43
C ASP A 470 2.22 16.50 12.33
N ALA A 471 1.68 15.44 12.94
CA ALA A 471 2.30 14.12 12.91
C ALA A 471 2.38 13.64 11.45
N GLY A 472 3.60 13.40 10.97
CA GLY A 472 3.85 12.99 9.59
C GLY A 472 3.24 11.64 9.20
N ASP A 473 3.62 11.11 8.05
CA ASP A 473 3.07 9.90 7.40
C ASP A 473 3.17 8.56 8.22
N ASP A 474 3.37 8.58 9.54
CA ASP A 474 3.31 7.42 10.44
C ASP A 474 1.87 6.89 10.59
N PRO A 475 1.57 5.67 10.11
CA PRO A 475 0.22 5.12 10.16
C PRO A 475 -0.24 4.72 11.57
N LEU A 476 0.70 4.40 12.48
CA LEU A 476 0.38 4.01 13.85
C LEU A 476 -0.07 5.22 14.64
N LEU A 477 0.71 6.31 14.60
CA LEU A 477 0.35 7.59 15.22
C LEU A 477 -0.94 8.17 14.63
N SER A 478 -1.10 8.10 13.32
CA SER A 478 -2.36 8.48 12.64
C SER A 478 -3.56 7.64 13.09
N SER A 479 -3.37 6.36 13.41
CA SER A 479 -4.45 5.49 13.90
C SER A 479 -4.81 5.75 15.37
N LEU A 480 -3.83 6.10 16.19
CA LEU A 480 -4.00 6.41 17.62
C LEU A 480 -4.68 7.76 17.86
N THR A 481 -4.61 8.71 16.91
CA THR A 481 -5.29 10.01 17.00
C THR A 481 -6.73 10.01 16.48
N LEU A 482 -7.20 8.92 15.86
CA LEU A 482 -8.61 8.78 15.43
C LEU A 482 -9.58 8.60 16.60
N GLU A 483 -9.13 7.94 17.67
CA GLU A 483 -9.85 7.77 18.92
C GLU A 483 -8.93 8.15 20.09
N VAL A 484 -8.91 9.45 20.41
CA VAL A 484 -8.19 9.96 21.58
C VAL A 484 -8.96 9.53 22.84
N PRO A 485 -8.31 8.87 23.84
CA PRO A 485 -8.91 8.56 25.14
C PRO A 485 -9.37 9.82 25.89
N GLU A 486 -10.17 9.67 26.96
CA GLU A 486 -10.47 10.82 27.82
C GLU A 486 -9.18 11.34 28.51
N GLU A 487 -9.16 12.60 28.93
CA GLU A 487 -7.93 13.23 29.44
C GLU A 487 -7.38 12.56 30.71
N ASP A 488 -8.25 11.89 31.46
CA ASP A 488 -7.93 11.17 32.70
C ASP A 488 -7.49 9.69 32.47
N ASP A 489 -7.72 9.10 31.29
CA ASP A 489 -7.44 7.68 30.97
C ASP A 489 -5.93 7.36 30.95
N ARG A 490 -5.51 6.39 31.76
CA ARG A 490 -4.10 6.07 32.01
C ARG A 490 -3.68 4.65 31.61
N LEU A 491 -2.42 4.56 31.16
CA LEU A 491 -1.65 3.33 31.01
C LEU A 491 -0.59 3.27 32.13
N TYR A 492 -0.56 2.15 32.83
CA TYR A 492 0.37 1.83 33.91
C TYR A 492 1.31 0.71 33.44
N ILE A 493 2.61 0.91 33.58
CA ILE A 493 3.64 -0.09 33.27
C ILE A 493 4.51 -0.26 34.51
N LEU A 494 4.48 -1.44 35.12
CA LEU A 494 5.23 -1.79 36.33
C LEU A 494 6.12 -3.00 36.10
N MET A 495 7.42 -2.87 36.41
CA MET A 495 8.34 -4.00 36.49
C MET A 495 8.36 -4.53 37.92
N LYS A 496 7.85 -5.75 38.14
CA LYS A 496 7.77 -6.44 39.44
C LYS A 496 8.81 -7.57 39.48
N PRO A 497 9.65 -7.67 40.52
CA PRO A 497 10.54 -8.81 40.68
C PRO A 497 9.77 -10.07 41.07
N VAL A 498 10.16 -11.23 40.52
CA VAL A 498 9.65 -12.55 40.91
C VAL A 498 10.81 -13.50 41.24
N GLU A 499 10.51 -14.69 41.75
CA GLU A 499 11.56 -15.67 42.10
C GLU A 499 12.36 -16.07 40.84
N ASN A 500 13.67 -15.83 40.85
CA ASN A 500 14.58 -16.00 39.71
C ASN A 500 14.12 -15.29 38.42
N GLY A 501 13.37 -14.18 38.51
CA GLY A 501 12.75 -13.60 37.31
C GLY A 501 12.22 -12.18 37.47
N VAL A 502 11.57 -11.70 36.40
CA VAL A 502 10.89 -10.42 36.34
C VAL A 502 9.53 -10.56 35.66
N GLN A 503 8.53 -9.82 36.16
CA GLN A 503 7.22 -9.64 35.55
C GLN A 503 7.08 -8.17 35.10
N ILE A 504 6.87 -7.93 33.82
CA ILE A 504 6.37 -6.66 33.30
C ILE A 504 4.85 -6.75 33.33
N HIS A 505 4.24 -5.87 34.12
CA HIS A 505 2.81 -5.78 34.35
C HIS A 505 2.27 -4.50 33.73
N VAL A 506 1.37 -4.63 32.78
CA VAL A 506 0.74 -3.50 32.08
C VAL A 506 -0.75 -3.48 32.43
N GLU A 507 -1.23 -2.39 33.00
CA GLU A 507 -2.66 -2.12 33.22
C GLU A 507 -3.09 -0.94 32.34
N ALA A 508 -4.19 -1.07 31.61
CA ALA A 508 -4.76 -0.04 30.75
C ALA A 508 -6.22 0.20 31.14
N GLU A 509 -6.58 1.47 31.36
CA GLU A 509 -7.96 1.91 31.59
C GLU A 509 -8.78 1.88 30.28
N GLN A 510 -10.11 2.01 30.39
CA GLN A 510 -11.04 1.68 29.31
C GLN A 510 -10.77 2.47 28.01
N GLY A 511 -10.54 3.79 28.07
CA GLY A 511 -10.26 4.58 26.86
C GLY A 511 -8.91 4.22 26.22
N VAL A 512 -7.90 3.87 27.02
CA VAL A 512 -6.62 3.34 26.52
C VAL A 512 -6.81 2.03 25.77
N LEU A 513 -7.61 1.11 26.30
CA LEU A 513 -7.93 -0.16 25.62
C LEU A 513 -8.64 0.06 24.29
N GLY A 514 -9.53 1.06 24.22
CA GLY A 514 -10.19 1.48 22.99
C GLY A 514 -9.19 1.92 21.93
N ALA A 515 -8.36 2.92 22.25
CA ALA A 515 -7.35 3.46 21.34
C ALA A 515 -6.33 2.39 20.87
N LEU A 516 -5.84 1.54 21.79
CA LEU A 516 -4.95 0.42 21.44
C LEU A 516 -5.65 -0.63 20.58
N GLY A 517 -6.93 -0.93 20.83
CA GLY A 517 -7.73 -1.82 19.99
C GLY A 517 -7.87 -1.30 18.56
N THR A 518 -8.20 -0.02 18.40
CA THR A 518 -8.30 0.66 17.10
C THR A 518 -6.95 0.72 16.37
N ALA A 519 -5.85 0.97 17.09
CA ALA A 519 -4.50 0.91 16.53
C ALA A 519 -4.11 -0.50 16.06
N VAL A 520 -4.37 -1.55 16.85
CA VAL A 520 -4.10 -2.95 16.47
C VAL A 520 -4.94 -3.38 15.26
N MET A 521 -6.21 -2.97 15.19
CA MET A 521 -7.08 -3.23 14.04
C MET A 521 -6.60 -2.50 12.77
N THR A 522 -5.97 -1.33 12.91
CA THR A 522 -5.45 -0.54 11.78
C THR A 522 -4.05 -1.02 11.34
N ALA A 523 -3.21 -1.43 12.29
CA ALA A 523 -1.82 -1.87 12.11
C ALA A 523 -1.67 -3.38 11.83
N ALA A 524 -2.73 -4.17 11.98
CA ALA A 524 -2.78 -5.52 11.43
C ALA A 524 -2.39 -5.46 9.94
N PRO A 525 -1.48 -6.32 9.43
CA PRO A 525 -0.84 -6.13 8.14
C PRO A 525 -1.88 -6.08 7.02
N GLN A 526 -2.13 -4.87 6.50
CA GLN A 526 -3.08 -4.62 5.42
C GLN A 526 -2.49 -5.11 4.09
N MET A 527 -2.42 -6.42 3.90
CA MET A 527 -2.46 -7.04 2.57
C MET A 527 -3.86 -6.85 1.99
N GLY A 528 -4.15 -5.61 1.60
CA GLY A 528 -5.47 -5.17 1.21
C GLY A 528 -5.45 -3.82 0.50
N ILE A 529 -6.55 -3.56 -0.19
CA ILE A 529 -6.90 -2.24 -0.68
C ILE A 529 -7.34 -1.44 0.56
N PRO A 530 -6.93 -0.16 0.75
CA PRO A 530 -7.01 0.54 2.04
C PRO A 530 -8.29 0.29 2.83
N GLY A 531 -8.15 -0.32 4.01
CA GLY A 531 -9.23 -0.61 4.96
C GLY A 531 -10.25 -1.69 4.57
N ILE A 532 -10.21 -2.28 3.36
CA ILE A 532 -11.25 -3.21 2.88
C ILE A 532 -10.66 -4.57 2.42
N PRO A 533 -11.09 -5.70 3.01
CA PRO A 533 -10.68 -7.03 2.55
C PRO A 533 -10.96 -7.28 1.06
N VAL A 534 -9.93 -7.69 0.32
CA VAL A 534 -10.02 -7.99 -1.13
C VAL A 534 -11.10 -9.03 -1.43
N GLU A 535 -11.32 -9.96 -0.51
CA GLU A 535 -12.35 -10.99 -0.59
C GLU A 535 -13.78 -10.43 -0.53
N GLN A 536 -14.02 -9.41 0.28
CA GLN A 536 -15.31 -8.71 0.37
C GLN A 536 -15.63 -8.04 -0.96
N LEU A 537 -14.67 -7.28 -1.50
CA LEU A 537 -14.78 -6.62 -2.81
C LEU A 537 -15.04 -7.64 -3.93
N ALA A 538 -14.31 -8.76 -3.94
CA ALA A 538 -14.49 -9.84 -4.90
C ALA A 538 -15.84 -10.58 -4.76
N ARG A 539 -16.39 -10.68 -3.55
CA ARG A 539 -17.70 -11.29 -3.26
C ARG A 539 -18.86 -10.39 -3.67
N GLU A 540 -18.76 -9.09 -3.39
CA GLU A 540 -19.83 -8.11 -3.65
C GLU A 540 -19.91 -7.72 -5.14
N PHE A 541 -18.77 -7.38 -5.76
CA PHE A 541 -18.73 -6.83 -7.12
C PHE A 541 -18.33 -7.86 -8.20
N GLY A 542 -17.85 -9.03 -7.77
CA GLY A 542 -17.35 -10.10 -8.63
C GLY A 542 -16.02 -9.76 -9.30
N THR A 543 -15.36 -10.76 -9.89
CA THR A 543 -14.07 -10.58 -10.58
C THR A 543 -14.19 -10.75 -12.11
N PRO A 544 -13.27 -10.16 -12.90
CA PRO A 544 -12.36 -9.10 -12.46
C PRO A 544 -13.13 -7.80 -12.18
N ALA A 545 -12.56 -6.91 -11.37
CA ALA A 545 -13.13 -5.59 -11.02
C ALA A 545 -12.03 -4.56 -10.78
N TYR A 546 -12.26 -3.31 -11.20
CA TYR A 546 -11.41 -2.19 -10.79
C TYR A 546 -11.94 -1.61 -9.49
N VAL A 547 -11.03 -1.33 -8.56
CA VAL A 547 -11.32 -0.63 -7.31
C VAL A 547 -10.41 0.59 -7.24
N TYR A 548 -10.94 1.74 -6.82
CA TYR A 548 -10.22 3.01 -6.73
C TYR A 548 -10.35 3.53 -5.31
N ASP A 549 -9.24 3.95 -4.69
CA ASP A 549 -9.25 4.69 -3.43
C ASP A 549 -9.35 6.20 -3.69
N ALA A 550 -10.34 6.86 -3.09
CA ALA A 550 -10.50 8.30 -3.16
C ALA A 550 -9.42 9.07 -2.38
N ALA A 551 -8.93 8.53 -1.25
CA ALA A 551 -7.94 9.22 -0.41
C ALA A 551 -6.62 9.42 -1.14
N SER A 552 -6.11 8.39 -1.83
CA SER A 552 -4.95 8.45 -2.72
C SER A 552 -5.09 9.53 -3.80
N ILE A 553 -6.29 9.69 -4.38
CA ILE A 553 -6.55 10.73 -5.40
C ILE A 553 -6.48 12.13 -4.78
N ARG A 554 -6.98 12.31 -3.55
CA ARG A 554 -6.90 13.57 -2.81
C ARG A 554 -5.45 13.91 -2.45
N LYS A 555 -4.68 12.95 -1.92
CA LYS A 555 -3.24 13.14 -1.60
C LYS A 555 -2.48 13.61 -2.84
N ARG A 556 -2.57 12.88 -3.96
CA ARG A 556 -1.89 13.23 -5.23
C ARG A 556 -2.38 14.53 -5.90
N LEU A 557 -3.53 15.08 -5.50
CA LEU A 557 -3.95 16.44 -5.90
C LEU A 557 -3.42 17.52 -4.94
N SER A 558 -3.38 17.24 -3.63
CA SER A 558 -2.77 18.11 -2.61
C SER A 558 -1.28 18.30 -2.85
N ASP A 559 -0.55 17.25 -3.25
CA ASP A 559 0.87 17.32 -3.64
C ASP A 559 1.13 18.43 -4.69
N LEU A 560 0.16 18.70 -5.57
CA LEU A 560 0.28 19.66 -6.68
C LEU A 560 -0.27 21.07 -6.36
N ARG A 561 -0.63 21.35 -5.10
CA ARG A 561 -1.24 22.63 -4.66
C ARG A 561 -0.40 23.89 -4.90
N ALA A 562 0.89 23.74 -5.18
CA ALA A 562 1.79 24.85 -5.50
C ALA A 562 1.52 25.50 -6.88
N PHE A 563 0.95 24.75 -7.82
CA PHE A 563 0.63 25.23 -9.17
C PHE A 563 -0.58 26.18 -9.17
N ASP A 564 -0.55 27.25 -9.97
CA ASP A 564 -1.71 28.16 -10.09
C ASP A 564 -2.95 27.43 -10.63
N THR A 565 -2.77 26.34 -11.39
CA THR A 565 -3.84 25.48 -11.90
C THR A 565 -3.40 24.04 -12.07
N VAL A 566 -4.12 23.11 -11.43
CA VAL A 566 -4.04 21.67 -11.71
C VAL A 566 -5.17 21.31 -12.67
N ARG A 567 -4.84 20.81 -13.87
CA ARG A 567 -5.79 20.38 -14.90
C ARG A 567 -5.70 18.87 -15.13
N TYR A 568 -6.62 18.11 -14.55
CA TYR A 568 -6.60 16.66 -14.66
C TYR A 568 -6.83 16.16 -16.09
N ALA A 569 -5.89 15.36 -16.59
CA ALA A 569 -5.95 14.73 -17.90
C ALA A 569 -6.83 13.47 -17.88
N GLN A 570 -8.14 13.62 -18.09
CA GLN A 570 -9.14 12.54 -17.91
C GLN A 570 -8.92 11.29 -18.77
N LYS A 571 -8.13 11.41 -19.85
CA LYS A 571 -7.62 10.28 -20.64
C LYS A 571 -6.88 9.21 -19.81
N ALA A 572 -6.48 9.52 -18.56
CA ALA A 572 -5.97 8.55 -17.59
C ALA A 572 -7.09 7.72 -16.92
N CYS A 573 -8.13 8.36 -16.36
CA CYS A 573 -9.36 7.74 -15.88
C CYS A 573 -10.55 8.71 -16.00
N SER A 574 -11.55 8.37 -16.81
CA SER A 574 -12.68 9.26 -17.15
C SER A 574 -14.03 8.80 -16.58
N ASN A 575 -14.04 8.00 -15.52
CA ASN A 575 -15.28 7.68 -14.80
C ASN A 575 -15.86 8.96 -14.15
N LEU A 576 -17.18 9.15 -14.25
CA LEU A 576 -17.86 10.37 -13.79
C LEU A 576 -17.67 10.63 -12.30
N SER A 577 -17.60 9.58 -11.47
CA SER A 577 -17.38 9.73 -10.02
C SER A 577 -15.94 10.06 -9.67
N ILE A 578 -14.97 9.61 -10.47
CA ILE A 578 -13.56 10.03 -10.32
C ILE A 578 -13.43 11.50 -10.72
N LEU A 579 -14.05 11.91 -11.83
CA LEU A 579 -14.13 13.32 -12.22
C LEU A 579 -14.87 14.19 -11.19
N GLU A 580 -15.86 13.63 -10.48
CA GLU A 580 -16.55 14.32 -9.40
C GLU A 580 -15.64 14.56 -8.18
N VAL A 581 -14.83 13.57 -7.78
CA VAL A 581 -13.81 13.71 -6.72
C VAL A 581 -12.79 14.77 -7.11
N VAL A 582 -12.14 14.60 -8.27
CA VAL A 582 -11.13 15.53 -8.80
C VAL A 582 -11.66 16.98 -8.86
N ARG A 583 -12.92 17.19 -9.27
CA ARG A 583 -13.56 18.51 -9.29
C ARG A 583 -13.83 19.09 -7.90
N LYS A 584 -14.09 18.25 -6.89
CA LYS A 584 -14.32 18.71 -5.50
C LYS A 584 -13.03 19.22 -4.88
N GLU A 585 -11.90 18.59 -5.18
CA GLU A 585 -10.56 19.04 -4.78
C GLU A 585 -10.06 20.27 -5.60
N GLY A 586 -10.93 20.93 -6.36
CA GLY A 586 -10.64 22.17 -7.08
C GLY A 586 -9.93 22.03 -8.43
N ALA A 587 -9.50 20.83 -8.83
CA ALA A 587 -8.81 20.62 -10.09
C ALA A 587 -9.73 20.76 -11.32
N LEU A 588 -9.20 21.42 -12.35
CA LEU A 588 -9.85 21.59 -13.66
C LEU A 588 -9.69 20.32 -14.51
N VAL A 589 -10.24 20.29 -15.73
CA VAL A 589 -10.14 19.10 -16.59
C VAL A 589 -9.64 19.42 -18.01
N ASP A 590 -8.79 18.54 -18.52
CA ASP A 590 -8.39 18.43 -19.93
C ASP A 590 -9.23 17.33 -20.60
N SER A 591 -9.72 17.60 -21.81
CA SER A 591 -10.55 16.70 -22.61
C SER A 591 -9.98 16.56 -24.01
N VAL A 592 -9.79 15.34 -24.51
CA VAL A 592 -9.19 15.10 -25.84
C VAL A 592 -10.19 14.62 -26.90
N SER A 593 -11.50 14.66 -26.61
CA SER A 593 -12.59 14.36 -27.57
C SER A 593 -13.94 14.96 -27.15
N ALA A 594 -14.91 15.06 -28.06
CA ALA A 594 -16.30 15.39 -27.73
C ALA A 594 -16.90 14.49 -26.63
N GLY A 595 -16.58 13.19 -26.65
CA GLY A 595 -17.03 12.24 -25.62
C GLY A 595 -16.47 12.55 -24.22
N GLU A 596 -15.25 13.05 -24.13
CA GLU A 596 -14.63 13.51 -22.89
C GLU A 596 -15.16 14.88 -22.42
N ILE A 597 -15.48 15.79 -23.33
CA ILE A 597 -16.20 17.03 -23.00
C ILE A 597 -17.57 16.69 -22.40
N HIS A 598 -18.30 15.74 -22.99
CA HIS A 598 -19.59 15.27 -22.44
C HIS A 598 -19.44 14.61 -21.06
N ARG A 599 -18.33 13.91 -20.78
CA ARG A 599 -18.04 13.37 -19.43
C ARG A 599 -17.76 14.46 -18.42
N ALA A 600 -16.92 15.44 -18.76
CA ALA A 600 -16.65 16.60 -17.91
C ALA A 600 -17.95 17.34 -17.54
N LEU A 601 -18.79 17.65 -18.54
CA LEU A 601 -20.11 18.26 -18.34
C LEU A 601 -21.02 17.41 -17.43
N ALA A 602 -21.04 16.08 -17.61
CA ALA A 602 -21.85 15.17 -16.81
C ALA A 602 -21.34 15.01 -15.36
N ALA A 603 -20.04 15.20 -15.11
CA ALA A 603 -19.43 15.25 -13.78
C ALA A 603 -19.62 16.61 -13.06
N GLY A 604 -20.28 17.58 -13.71
CA GLY A 604 -20.62 18.88 -13.14
C GLY A 604 -19.60 19.98 -13.40
N TYR A 605 -18.64 19.80 -14.31
CA TYR A 605 -17.82 20.91 -14.79
C TYR A 605 -18.67 21.88 -15.61
N VAL A 606 -18.50 23.18 -15.35
CA VAL A 606 -19.18 24.26 -16.09
C VAL A 606 -18.19 24.86 -17.08
N PRO A 607 -18.53 25.03 -18.38
CA PRO A 607 -17.59 25.56 -19.38
C PRO A 607 -17.04 26.97 -19.08
N GLN A 608 -17.84 27.82 -18.43
CA GLN A 608 -17.49 29.20 -18.14
C GLN A 608 -16.70 29.31 -16.83
N GLY A 609 -15.52 29.92 -16.89
CA GLY A 609 -14.67 30.24 -15.74
C GLY A 609 -13.33 30.84 -16.19
N SER A 610 -12.56 31.34 -15.23
CA SER A 610 -11.18 31.81 -15.43
C SER A 610 -10.34 31.37 -14.23
N PRO A 611 -9.34 30.47 -14.39
CA PRO A 611 -8.98 29.78 -15.64
C PRO A 611 -10.10 28.88 -16.21
N PRO A 612 -10.08 28.53 -17.51
CA PRO A 612 -11.15 27.77 -18.15
C PRO A 612 -11.34 26.38 -17.52
N PRO A 613 -12.52 26.02 -16.95
CA PRO A 613 -12.66 24.77 -16.22
C PRO A 613 -12.55 23.52 -17.07
N ILE A 614 -12.88 23.64 -18.37
CA ILE A 614 -12.72 22.59 -19.38
C ILE A 614 -11.86 23.13 -20.51
N ALA A 615 -10.73 22.47 -20.79
CA ALA A 615 -9.96 22.66 -22.01
C ALA A 615 -10.17 21.49 -22.97
N TYR A 616 -10.20 21.78 -24.27
CA TYR A 616 -10.10 20.77 -25.32
C TYR A 616 -8.69 20.78 -25.92
N THR A 617 -7.93 19.70 -25.72
CA THR A 617 -6.55 19.56 -26.22
C THR A 617 -6.46 18.46 -27.25
N SER A 618 -6.08 18.83 -28.48
CA SER A 618 -5.92 17.87 -29.58
C SER A 618 -4.99 18.43 -30.65
N ASP A 619 -4.58 17.57 -31.57
CA ASP A 619 -3.85 17.96 -32.79
C ASP A 619 -4.80 18.14 -33.99
N ILE A 620 -6.09 17.78 -33.85
CA ILE A 620 -7.15 17.92 -34.87
C ILE A 620 -8.53 18.27 -34.25
N PHE A 621 -9.46 18.72 -35.09
CA PHE A 621 -10.90 18.60 -34.84
C PHE A 621 -11.52 17.51 -35.73
N ASP A 622 -12.55 16.82 -35.20
CA ASP A 622 -13.63 16.28 -36.02
C ASP A 622 -14.85 17.24 -36.00
N GLU A 623 -15.83 17.00 -36.87
CA GLU A 623 -16.98 17.90 -37.04
C GLU A 623 -17.83 18.01 -35.76
N GLU A 624 -18.05 16.89 -35.05
CA GLU A 624 -18.81 16.83 -33.79
C GLU A 624 -18.10 17.63 -32.69
N THR A 625 -16.78 17.47 -32.54
CA THR A 625 -16.01 18.19 -31.52
C THR A 625 -15.90 19.67 -31.83
N LEU A 626 -15.70 20.06 -33.11
CA LEU A 626 -15.68 21.48 -33.51
C LEU A 626 -17.03 22.16 -33.22
N ASP A 627 -18.14 21.52 -33.59
CA ASP A 627 -19.47 22.04 -33.30
C ASP A 627 -19.72 22.14 -31.78
N LEU A 628 -19.28 21.15 -30.99
CA LEU A 628 -19.45 21.14 -29.53
C LEU A 628 -18.62 22.22 -28.81
N VAL A 629 -17.34 22.42 -29.18
CA VAL A 629 -16.53 23.48 -28.55
C VAL A 629 -17.03 24.88 -28.88
N VAL A 630 -17.64 25.06 -30.07
CA VAL A 630 -18.28 26.31 -30.49
C VAL A 630 -19.63 26.51 -29.80
N GLU A 631 -20.47 25.47 -29.69
CA GLU A 631 -21.77 25.54 -28.99
C GLU A 631 -21.59 25.87 -27.49
N ARG A 632 -20.57 25.28 -26.86
CA ARG A 632 -20.38 25.33 -25.40
C ARG A 632 -19.33 26.31 -24.92
N ASP A 633 -18.69 27.05 -25.84
CA ASP A 633 -17.65 28.03 -25.54
C ASP A 633 -16.48 27.40 -24.75
N ILE A 634 -16.06 26.18 -25.15
CA ILE A 634 -14.96 25.44 -24.52
C ILE A 634 -13.61 26.04 -24.95
N HIS A 635 -12.66 26.19 -24.03
CA HIS A 635 -11.31 26.68 -24.36
C HIS A 635 -10.55 25.66 -25.20
N VAL A 636 -9.75 26.11 -26.17
CA VAL A 636 -9.06 25.21 -27.11
C VAL A 636 -7.55 25.36 -27.00
N ASN A 637 -6.88 24.21 -26.84
CA ASN A 637 -5.44 24.05 -26.90
C ASN A 637 -5.08 23.43 -28.26
N CYS A 638 -4.76 24.28 -29.23
CA CYS A 638 -4.54 23.90 -30.62
C CYS A 638 -3.17 23.23 -30.82
N GLY A 639 -3.16 21.97 -31.24
CA GLY A 639 -1.95 21.23 -31.61
C GLY A 639 -1.60 21.27 -33.10
N SER A 640 -2.35 21.99 -33.94
CA SER A 640 -2.00 22.20 -35.36
C SER A 640 -2.47 23.56 -35.90
N PRO A 641 -1.85 24.10 -36.98
CA PRO A 641 -2.29 25.34 -37.60
C PRO A 641 -3.73 25.26 -38.17
N ASP A 642 -4.10 24.10 -38.72
CA ASP A 642 -5.44 23.85 -39.29
C ASP A 642 -6.55 24.06 -38.25
N MET A 643 -6.32 23.69 -36.97
CA MET A 643 -7.30 23.94 -35.90
C MET A 643 -7.56 25.44 -35.67
N ILE A 644 -6.55 26.29 -35.86
CA ILE A 644 -6.67 27.74 -35.71
C ILE A 644 -7.59 28.31 -36.79
N GLU A 645 -7.42 27.90 -38.05
CA GLU A 645 -8.32 28.29 -39.16
C GLU A 645 -9.73 27.73 -38.97
N GLN A 646 -9.85 26.44 -38.62
CA GLN A 646 -11.15 25.77 -38.44
C GLN A 646 -11.99 26.40 -37.33
N LEU A 647 -11.36 26.75 -36.20
CA LEU A 647 -12.03 27.44 -35.10
C LEU A 647 -12.37 28.88 -35.49
N GLY A 648 -11.40 29.65 -35.99
CA GLY A 648 -11.58 31.06 -36.34
C GLY A 648 -12.56 31.32 -37.49
N ALA A 649 -12.80 30.33 -38.35
CA ALA A 649 -13.89 30.37 -39.34
C ALA A 649 -15.30 30.30 -38.72
N ARG A 650 -15.42 29.93 -37.44
CA ARG A 650 -16.69 29.71 -36.71
C ARG A 650 -16.92 30.72 -35.58
N VAL A 651 -15.87 31.28 -34.99
CA VAL A 651 -15.92 32.19 -33.83
C VAL A 651 -14.90 33.34 -33.95
N SER A 652 -15.19 34.45 -33.27
CA SER A 652 -14.40 35.70 -33.31
C SER A 652 -14.05 36.13 -31.88
N GLY A 653 -12.88 36.70 -31.66
CA GLY A 653 -12.43 37.30 -30.40
C GLY A 653 -12.02 36.33 -29.29
N ARG A 654 -12.04 35.00 -29.53
CA ARG A 654 -11.74 33.97 -28.51
C ARG A 654 -10.24 33.85 -28.25
N GLU A 655 -9.92 33.44 -27.03
CA GLU A 655 -8.58 33.06 -26.61
C GLU A 655 -8.33 31.57 -26.86
N ILE A 656 -7.09 31.22 -27.21
CA ILE A 656 -6.61 29.84 -27.42
C ILE A 656 -5.25 29.63 -26.76
N THR A 657 -4.96 28.40 -26.38
CA THR A 657 -3.60 27.93 -26.06
C THR A 657 -3.01 27.29 -27.31
N LEU A 658 -1.70 27.42 -27.53
CA LEU A 658 -0.98 26.63 -28.55
C LEU A 658 -0.14 25.55 -27.88
N ARG A 659 -0.37 24.28 -28.27
CA ARG A 659 0.51 23.16 -27.91
C ARG A 659 1.70 23.14 -28.86
N ILE A 660 2.91 23.28 -28.33
CA ILE A 660 4.14 23.35 -29.13
C ILE A 660 4.94 22.05 -29.00
N ASN A 661 5.57 21.63 -30.09
CA ASN A 661 6.60 20.61 -30.15
C ASN A 661 7.98 21.31 -30.18
N PRO A 662 8.80 21.22 -29.11
CA PRO A 662 10.03 21.97 -28.94
C PRO A 662 11.23 21.39 -29.72
N GLY A 663 10.99 20.51 -30.70
CA GLY A 663 12.04 19.88 -31.51
C GLY A 663 12.65 18.61 -30.91
N PHE A 664 12.35 18.31 -29.65
CA PHE A 664 12.77 17.09 -28.94
C PHE A 664 11.62 16.56 -28.06
N GLY A 665 11.79 15.35 -27.53
CA GLY A 665 10.82 14.76 -26.60
C GLY A 665 11.43 13.62 -25.77
N HIS A 666 10.62 13.06 -24.86
CA HIS A 666 11.04 12.01 -23.92
C HIS A 666 9.92 10.99 -23.66
N GLY A 667 10.28 9.83 -23.12
CA GLY A 667 9.35 8.74 -22.78
C GLY A 667 10.03 7.37 -22.80
N HIS A 668 9.61 6.47 -21.92
CA HIS A 668 10.24 5.14 -21.70
C HIS A 668 10.23 4.20 -22.92
N SER A 669 9.35 4.45 -23.90
CA SER A 669 9.29 3.75 -25.19
C SER A 669 9.16 4.73 -26.35
N GLN A 670 9.49 4.28 -27.57
CA GLN A 670 9.24 5.06 -28.81
C GLN A 670 7.76 5.43 -28.97
N LYS A 671 6.83 4.61 -28.46
CA LYS A 671 5.38 4.84 -28.54
C LYS A 671 4.88 5.91 -27.58
N THR A 672 5.67 6.23 -26.55
CA THR A 672 5.34 7.20 -25.51
C THR A 672 6.12 8.51 -25.65
N ASN A 673 7.01 8.64 -26.65
CA ASN A 673 7.69 9.89 -26.92
C ASN A 673 6.71 10.91 -27.51
N THR A 674 6.51 12.02 -26.80
CA THR A 674 5.49 13.03 -27.14
C THR A 674 6.02 14.25 -27.88
N GLY A 675 7.34 14.37 -28.11
CA GLY A 675 7.97 15.47 -28.85
C GLY A 675 9.04 15.04 -29.86
N GLY A 676 9.59 16.01 -30.61
CA GLY A 676 10.55 15.79 -31.69
C GLY A 676 9.92 15.40 -33.02
N GLU A 677 10.76 15.23 -34.05
CA GLU A 677 10.34 15.04 -35.46
C GLU A 677 9.45 13.81 -35.71
N GLN A 678 9.53 12.80 -34.84
CA GLN A 678 8.75 11.55 -34.96
C GLN A 678 7.42 11.61 -34.19
N SER A 679 7.17 12.69 -33.43
CA SER A 679 5.90 12.91 -32.73
C SER A 679 4.91 13.62 -33.65
N LYS A 680 3.65 13.16 -33.65
CA LYS A 680 2.53 13.83 -34.33
C LYS A 680 1.99 15.06 -33.58
N HIS A 681 2.51 15.32 -32.38
CA HIS A 681 1.88 16.17 -31.40
C HIS A 681 2.39 17.59 -31.43
N GLY A 682 1.48 18.56 -31.37
CA GLY A 682 1.79 19.98 -31.27
C GLY A 682 2.31 20.63 -32.56
N ILE A 683 2.19 21.95 -32.60
CA ILE A 683 2.75 22.82 -33.64
C ILE A 683 4.28 22.80 -33.51
N TRP A 684 5.00 22.63 -34.61
CA TRP A 684 6.46 22.64 -34.59
C TRP A 684 6.99 24.03 -34.16
N HIS A 685 7.92 24.08 -33.21
CA HIS A 685 8.43 25.33 -32.60
C HIS A 685 8.89 26.44 -33.57
N GLU A 686 9.41 26.09 -34.75
CA GLU A 686 9.78 27.07 -35.78
C GLU A 686 8.55 27.77 -36.40
N GLN A 687 7.38 27.13 -36.40
CA GLN A 687 6.12 27.63 -36.94
C GLN A 687 5.34 28.54 -35.97
N LEU A 688 5.82 28.76 -34.75
CA LEU A 688 5.11 29.54 -33.72
C LEU A 688 4.71 30.93 -34.22
N ASP A 689 5.62 31.69 -34.82
CA ASP A 689 5.34 33.06 -35.27
C ASP A 689 4.27 33.09 -36.38
N GLU A 690 4.27 32.11 -37.27
CA GLU A 690 3.25 31.95 -38.32
C GLU A 690 1.89 31.61 -37.71
N CYS A 691 1.85 30.80 -36.65
CA CYS A 691 0.62 30.42 -35.95
C CYS A 691 0.03 31.56 -35.12
N VAL A 692 0.87 32.41 -34.51
CA VAL A 692 0.44 33.65 -33.83
C VAL A 692 -0.13 34.65 -34.85
N GLU A 693 0.51 34.80 -36.02
CA GLU A 693 -0.03 35.57 -37.15
C GLU A 693 -1.34 34.97 -37.70
N LEU A 694 -1.45 33.65 -37.77
CA LEU A 694 -2.64 32.95 -38.23
C LEU A 694 -3.83 33.14 -37.28
N ALA A 695 -3.61 33.01 -35.97
CA ALA A 695 -4.64 33.27 -34.95
C ALA A 695 -5.17 34.69 -35.08
N ARG A 696 -4.26 35.69 -35.10
CA ARG A 696 -4.63 37.10 -35.24
C ARG A 696 -5.34 37.44 -36.54
N ARG A 697 -5.00 36.80 -37.67
CA ARG A 697 -5.72 36.96 -38.95
C ARG A 697 -7.15 36.39 -38.91
N ASN A 698 -7.40 35.42 -38.05
CA ASN A 698 -8.72 34.83 -37.81
C ASN A 698 -9.44 35.41 -36.57
N ASP A 699 -9.01 36.58 -36.09
CA ASP A 699 -9.54 37.24 -34.88
C ASP A 699 -9.50 36.38 -33.60
N LEU A 700 -8.57 35.45 -33.51
CA LEU A 700 -8.24 34.68 -32.30
C LEU A 700 -7.01 35.28 -31.61
N LYS A 701 -6.89 35.05 -30.30
CA LYS A 701 -5.75 35.49 -29.49
C LYS A 701 -5.03 34.29 -28.89
N VAL A 702 -3.70 34.23 -29.06
CA VAL A 702 -2.88 33.24 -28.36
C VAL A 702 -2.64 33.74 -26.94
N ALA A 703 -3.32 33.11 -25.98
CA ALA A 703 -3.33 33.47 -24.57
C ALA A 703 -2.40 32.59 -23.73
N GLY A 704 -2.13 31.37 -24.18
CA GLY A 704 -1.25 30.43 -23.50
C GLY A 704 -0.34 29.63 -24.44
N LEU A 705 0.76 29.13 -23.88
CA LEU A 705 1.61 28.10 -24.50
C LEU A 705 1.60 26.83 -23.65
N HIS A 706 1.66 25.68 -24.31
CA HIS A 706 1.66 24.37 -23.67
C HIS A 706 2.76 23.47 -24.26
N LEU A 707 3.56 22.86 -23.39
CA LEU A 707 4.51 21.81 -23.74
C LEU A 707 4.12 20.51 -23.03
N HIS A 708 3.95 19.41 -23.78
CA HIS A 708 3.68 18.09 -23.21
C HIS A 708 4.75 17.12 -23.69
N ILE A 709 5.72 16.83 -22.82
CA ILE A 709 6.94 16.08 -23.16
C ILE A 709 7.16 14.85 -22.27
N GLY A 710 6.84 14.92 -20.97
CA GLY A 710 6.99 13.82 -20.02
C GLY A 710 8.44 13.52 -19.64
N SER A 711 9.02 14.33 -18.75
CA SER A 711 10.42 14.23 -18.32
C SER A 711 10.72 13.02 -17.42
N GLY A 712 9.73 12.35 -16.82
CA GLY A 712 9.98 11.37 -15.76
C GLY A 712 10.62 12.06 -14.54
N THR A 713 11.62 11.43 -13.93
CA THR A 713 12.45 12.01 -12.85
C THR A 713 13.70 12.77 -13.36
N ASP A 714 13.88 12.93 -14.67
CA ASP A 714 15.04 13.62 -15.25
C ASP A 714 14.87 15.15 -15.18
N PHE A 715 15.46 15.76 -14.15
CA PHE A 715 15.49 17.21 -13.96
C PHE A 715 16.38 17.95 -14.96
N GLU A 716 17.38 17.32 -15.57
CA GLU A 716 18.16 17.93 -16.67
C GLU A 716 17.26 18.06 -17.93
N HIS A 717 16.49 17.01 -18.24
CA HIS A 717 15.48 17.06 -19.30
C HIS A 717 14.40 18.09 -18.99
N LEU A 718 13.90 18.14 -17.76
CA LEU A 718 12.90 19.13 -17.35
C LEU A 718 13.42 20.57 -17.53
N SER A 719 14.64 20.85 -17.09
CA SER A 719 15.31 22.15 -17.27
C SER A 719 15.42 22.55 -18.75
N ARG A 720 15.65 21.59 -19.66
CA ARG A 720 15.62 21.83 -21.11
C ARG A 720 14.22 22.16 -21.64
N VAL A 721 13.17 21.52 -21.13
CA VAL A 721 11.77 21.83 -21.50
C VAL A 721 11.38 23.23 -21.00
N CYS A 722 11.76 23.57 -19.76
CA CYS A 722 11.62 24.90 -19.18
C CYS A 722 12.32 25.98 -20.04
N GLY A 723 13.59 25.76 -20.41
CA GLY A 723 14.34 26.67 -21.29
C GLY A 723 13.70 26.85 -22.67
N ALA A 724 13.08 25.81 -23.24
CA ALA A 724 12.31 25.93 -24.48
C ALA A 724 11.05 26.80 -24.28
N MET A 725 10.35 26.69 -23.16
CA MET A 725 9.22 27.59 -22.83
C MET A 725 9.68 29.06 -22.73
N GLU A 726 10.83 29.31 -22.10
CA GLU A 726 11.41 30.66 -21.98
C GLU A 726 11.80 31.28 -23.33
N GLU A 727 12.27 30.49 -24.29
CA GLU A 727 12.56 30.95 -25.66
C GLU A 727 11.26 31.27 -26.45
N LEU A 728 10.22 30.45 -26.25
CA LEU A 728 8.97 30.52 -27.02
C LEU A 728 8.00 31.60 -26.51
N ALA A 729 7.88 31.78 -25.19
CA ALA A 729 6.91 32.70 -24.61
C ALA A 729 7.04 34.17 -25.08
N PRO A 730 8.26 34.75 -25.20
CA PRO A 730 8.44 36.11 -25.72
C PRO A 730 7.97 36.30 -27.18
N ARG A 731 7.87 35.23 -27.98
CA ARG A 731 7.45 35.27 -29.39
C ARG A 731 5.94 35.46 -29.55
N VAL A 732 5.14 35.03 -28.56
CA VAL A 732 3.70 35.33 -28.49
C VAL A 732 3.45 36.79 -28.13
N GLY A 733 4.26 37.33 -27.21
CA GLY A 733 4.22 38.75 -26.83
C GLY A 733 3.07 39.10 -25.87
N ASP A 734 2.41 40.22 -26.13
CA ASP A 734 1.53 40.91 -25.18
C ASP A 734 0.10 40.34 -25.05
N THR A 735 -0.19 39.21 -25.69
CA THR A 735 -1.42 38.43 -25.45
C THR A 735 -1.22 37.25 -24.50
N LEU A 736 0.03 36.81 -24.25
CA LEU A 736 0.32 35.71 -23.35
C LEU A 736 -0.01 36.09 -21.89
N HIS A 737 -0.69 35.18 -21.18
CA HIS A 737 -0.96 35.26 -19.74
C HIS A 737 -0.88 33.91 -19.01
N SER A 738 -0.74 32.79 -19.72
CA SER A 738 -0.58 31.45 -19.11
C SER A 738 0.48 30.60 -19.81
N ILE A 739 1.10 29.68 -19.05
CA ILE A 739 1.92 28.58 -19.58
C ILE A 739 1.49 27.26 -18.92
N SER A 740 1.50 26.17 -19.68
CA SER A 740 1.25 24.82 -19.18
C SER A 740 2.51 23.96 -19.30
N ALA A 741 2.89 23.39 -18.16
CA ALA A 741 3.95 22.38 -18.02
C ALA A 741 3.58 21.03 -18.65
N GLY A 742 2.32 20.87 -19.08
CA GLY A 742 1.78 19.60 -19.54
C GLY A 742 1.82 18.55 -18.42
N GLY A 743 1.98 17.30 -18.81
CA GLY A 743 1.95 16.17 -17.87
C GLY A 743 3.12 15.21 -18.08
N GLY A 744 2.93 13.98 -17.61
CA GLY A 744 3.94 12.93 -17.69
C GLY A 744 4.84 12.83 -16.46
N LEU A 745 4.38 13.34 -15.31
CA LEU A 745 4.95 13.00 -14.00
C LEU A 745 4.95 11.47 -13.82
N PRO A 746 6.06 10.89 -13.33
CA PRO A 746 6.18 9.46 -13.07
C PRO A 746 5.41 9.08 -11.80
N ILE A 747 5.31 7.77 -11.55
CA ILE A 747 4.92 7.16 -10.27
C ILE A 747 5.82 5.94 -10.06
N ARG A 748 5.91 5.44 -8.82
CA ARG A 748 6.62 4.18 -8.57
C ARG A 748 5.76 3.00 -9.04
N TYR A 749 6.28 2.17 -9.93
CA TYR A 749 5.70 0.86 -10.28
C TYR A 749 6.48 -0.29 -9.63
N THR A 750 7.69 -0.03 -9.13
CA THR A 750 8.57 -0.93 -8.38
C THR A 750 9.22 -0.19 -7.21
N GLU A 751 9.66 -0.92 -6.18
CA GLU A 751 10.36 -0.34 -5.02
C GLU A 751 11.64 0.43 -5.40
N GLY A 752 12.31 0.01 -6.48
CA GLY A 752 13.52 0.65 -7.01
C GLY A 752 13.27 1.84 -7.94
N ASP A 753 12.00 2.20 -8.22
CA ASP A 753 11.70 3.42 -8.97
C ASP A 753 11.89 4.65 -8.07
N GLN A 754 12.54 5.68 -8.61
CA GLN A 754 12.67 6.97 -7.93
C GLN A 754 11.32 7.68 -7.85
N GLU A 755 11.04 8.27 -6.68
CA GLU A 755 9.96 9.26 -6.55
C GLU A 755 10.33 10.56 -7.24
N ILE A 756 9.32 11.30 -7.67
CA ILE A 756 9.50 12.64 -8.22
C ILE A 756 9.47 13.65 -7.08
N ASP A 757 10.54 14.43 -6.94
CA ASP A 757 10.52 15.64 -6.11
C ASP A 757 9.62 16.68 -6.79
N ILE A 758 8.43 16.86 -6.22
CA ILE A 758 7.39 17.77 -6.72
C ILE A 758 7.78 19.24 -6.48
N ASP A 759 8.51 19.54 -5.40
CA ASP A 759 8.94 20.90 -5.08
C ASP A 759 10.07 21.36 -6.01
N GLU A 760 11.02 20.49 -6.35
CA GLU A 760 12.00 20.71 -7.41
C GLU A 760 11.32 20.88 -8.77
N TYR A 761 10.37 20.01 -9.11
CA TYR A 761 9.61 20.09 -10.35
C TYR A 761 8.86 21.43 -10.48
N PHE A 762 8.16 21.84 -9.43
CA PHE A 762 7.46 23.12 -9.37
C PHE A 762 8.45 24.30 -9.46
N ARG A 763 9.51 24.30 -8.66
CA ARG A 763 10.50 25.38 -8.58
C ARG A 763 11.21 25.64 -9.90
N LEU A 764 11.54 24.59 -10.67
CA LEU A 764 12.10 24.74 -12.02
C LEU A 764 11.13 25.41 -13.00
N TRP A 765 9.84 25.09 -12.94
CA TRP A 765 8.81 25.75 -13.74
C TRP A 765 8.50 27.18 -13.27
N ASP A 766 8.42 27.41 -11.97
CA ASP A 766 8.15 28.71 -11.36
C ASP A 766 9.30 29.72 -11.62
N ASP A 767 10.55 29.28 -11.51
CA ASP A 767 11.68 30.15 -11.86
C ASP A 767 11.70 30.52 -13.34
N SER A 768 11.21 29.63 -14.21
CA SER A 768 11.04 29.87 -15.65
C SER A 768 9.87 30.84 -15.89
N ARG A 769 8.74 30.66 -15.19
CA ARG A 769 7.60 31.60 -15.13
C ARG A 769 8.09 33.00 -14.76
N LYS A 770 8.80 33.16 -13.64
CA LYS A 770 9.36 34.46 -13.18
C LYS A 770 10.28 35.11 -14.22
N ARG A 771 11.08 34.33 -14.96
CA ARG A 771 11.93 34.85 -16.06
C ARG A 771 11.10 35.36 -17.25
N ILE A 772 10.03 34.65 -17.60
CA ILE A 772 9.07 35.06 -18.64
C ILE A 772 8.30 36.32 -18.18
N GLU A 773 7.78 36.34 -16.95
CA GLU A 773 7.08 37.49 -16.35
C GLU A 773 7.92 38.77 -16.38
N LYS A 774 9.20 38.66 -15.98
CA LYS A 774 10.17 39.77 -16.04
C LYS A 774 10.43 40.26 -17.47
N THR A 775 10.34 39.37 -18.45
CA THR A 775 10.57 39.69 -19.87
C THR A 775 9.34 40.33 -20.52
N LEU A 776 8.13 39.90 -20.15
CA LEU A 776 6.85 40.40 -20.68
C LEU A 776 6.23 41.54 -19.85
N GLY A 777 6.74 41.80 -18.64
CA GLY A 777 6.28 42.86 -17.74
C GLY A 777 4.89 42.62 -17.13
N ARG A 778 4.52 41.36 -16.87
CA ARG A 778 3.18 40.94 -16.41
C ARG A 778 3.24 39.62 -15.64
N LYS A 779 2.18 39.29 -14.87
CA LYS A 779 1.99 37.94 -14.31
C LYS A 779 1.76 36.93 -15.43
N ILE A 780 2.24 35.71 -15.24
CA ILE A 780 1.92 34.52 -16.05
C ILE A 780 1.40 33.44 -15.09
N ASP A 781 0.24 32.85 -15.38
CA ASP A 781 -0.28 31.72 -14.61
C ASP A 781 0.36 30.40 -15.10
N LEU A 782 0.75 29.52 -14.16
CA LEU A 782 1.40 28.25 -14.42
C LEU A 782 0.45 27.07 -14.15
N GLU A 783 0.13 26.36 -15.22
CA GLU A 783 -0.73 25.17 -15.23
C GLU A 783 0.08 23.88 -15.33
N ILE A 784 -0.42 22.81 -14.72
CA ILE A 784 0.07 21.43 -14.86
C ILE A 784 -1.06 20.50 -15.28
N GLU A 785 -0.79 19.54 -16.19
CA GLU A 785 -1.76 18.58 -16.74
C GLU A 785 -1.50 17.12 -16.27
N PRO A 786 -1.56 16.81 -14.97
CA PRO A 786 -1.31 15.46 -14.48
C PRO A 786 -2.46 14.52 -14.87
N GLY A 787 -2.11 13.26 -15.15
CA GLY A 787 -3.09 12.20 -15.41
C GLY A 787 -2.70 10.92 -14.69
N ARG A 788 -1.52 10.37 -15.03
CA ARG A 788 -0.97 9.17 -14.38
C ARG A 788 -0.80 9.37 -12.87
N PHE A 789 -0.08 10.43 -12.49
CA PHE A 789 0.25 10.77 -11.10
C PHE A 789 -0.98 10.80 -10.17
N VAL A 790 -2.08 11.41 -10.61
CA VAL A 790 -3.28 11.58 -9.77
C VAL A 790 -4.07 10.29 -9.51
N VAL A 791 -4.05 9.31 -10.42
CA VAL A 791 -4.95 8.13 -10.31
C VAL A 791 -4.27 6.78 -10.50
N ALA A 792 -2.97 6.68 -10.76
CA ALA A 792 -2.36 5.39 -11.05
C ALA A 792 -2.35 4.48 -9.82
N GLU A 793 -1.72 4.93 -8.73
CA GLU A 793 -1.56 4.21 -7.46
C GLU A 793 -2.91 3.93 -6.78
N SER A 794 -3.86 4.85 -6.90
CA SER A 794 -5.20 4.70 -6.29
C SER A 794 -6.00 3.51 -6.83
N GLY A 795 -5.64 2.96 -7.99
CA GLY A 795 -6.43 1.93 -8.66
C GLY A 795 -5.83 0.53 -8.60
N TYR A 796 -6.70 -0.44 -8.35
CA TYR A 796 -6.40 -1.86 -8.21
C TYR A 796 -7.29 -2.65 -9.16
N LEU A 797 -6.77 -3.73 -9.76
CA LEU A 797 -7.53 -4.66 -10.58
C LEU A 797 -7.54 -6.03 -9.89
N ILE A 798 -8.63 -6.32 -9.17
CA ILE A 798 -8.84 -7.61 -8.50
C ILE A 798 -9.22 -8.65 -9.55
N CYS A 799 -8.49 -9.76 -9.56
CA CYS A 799 -8.66 -10.89 -10.47
C CYS A 799 -8.82 -12.20 -9.68
N ARG A 800 -9.30 -13.27 -10.32
CA ARG A 800 -9.25 -14.64 -9.79
C ARG A 800 -8.30 -15.51 -10.61
N ILE A 801 -7.45 -16.28 -9.94
CA ILE A 801 -6.63 -17.32 -10.56
C ILE A 801 -7.55 -18.48 -10.97
N CYS A 802 -7.72 -18.65 -12.28
CA CYS A 802 -8.64 -19.61 -12.90
C CYS A 802 -7.96 -20.92 -13.32
N ALA A 803 -6.64 -20.90 -13.55
CA ALA A 803 -5.85 -22.09 -13.83
C ALA A 803 -4.38 -21.87 -13.48
N ILE A 804 -3.72 -22.95 -13.04
CA ILE A 804 -2.27 -23.01 -12.84
C ILE A 804 -1.73 -24.13 -13.72
N LYS A 805 -0.63 -23.87 -14.46
CA LYS A 805 -0.04 -24.87 -15.38
C LYS A 805 1.47 -24.74 -15.52
N GLN A 806 2.17 -25.86 -15.56
CA GLN A 806 3.58 -25.92 -15.93
C GLN A 806 3.74 -26.01 -17.45
N MET A 807 4.58 -25.16 -18.04
CA MET A 807 4.87 -25.11 -19.48
C MET A 807 6.39 -25.11 -19.69
N GLY A 808 7.01 -26.29 -19.69
CA GLY A 808 8.47 -26.40 -19.65
C GLY A 808 8.99 -25.85 -18.33
N ASP A 809 9.92 -24.90 -18.37
CA ASP A 809 10.53 -24.27 -17.19
C ASP A 809 9.73 -23.06 -16.64
N ASN A 810 8.54 -22.79 -17.21
CA ASN A 810 7.68 -21.68 -16.82
C ASN A 810 6.40 -22.20 -16.14
N LEU A 811 6.20 -21.85 -14.86
CA LEU A 811 4.92 -21.98 -14.18
C LEU A 811 4.03 -20.79 -14.56
N PHE A 812 2.77 -21.02 -14.89
CA PHE A 812 1.81 -19.99 -15.26
C PHE A 812 0.66 -19.91 -14.25
N TYR A 813 0.33 -18.69 -13.83
CA TYR A 813 -0.95 -18.34 -13.19
C TYR A 813 -1.83 -17.65 -14.24
N LEU A 814 -3.02 -18.21 -14.52
CA LEU A 814 -3.95 -17.68 -15.53
C LEU A 814 -5.18 -17.08 -14.86
N LEU A 815 -5.49 -15.83 -15.19
CA LEU A 815 -6.54 -15.02 -14.55
C LEU A 815 -7.88 -15.03 -15.31
N ASP A 816 -8.93 -14.48 -14.69
CA ASP A 816 -10.19 -14.10 -15.37
C ASP A 816 -10.13 -12.74 -16.10
N ALA A 817 -9.11 -11.93 -15.79
CA ALA A 817 -8.70 -10.71 -16.49
C ALA A 817 -7.67 -10.99 -17.59
N GLY A 818 -7.68 -10.22 -18.68
CA GLY A 818 -6.67 -10.28 -19.75
C GLY A 818 -6.28 -8.87 -20.21
N PHE A 819 -5.55 -8.74 -21.32
CA PHE A 819 -5.20 -7.43 -21.87
C PHE A 819 -6.42 -6.60 -22.27
N ASN A 820 -7.58 -7.24 -22.47
CA ASN A 820 -8.85 -6.56 -22.71
C ASN A 820 -9.34 -5.76 -21.48
N THR A 821 -8.80 -6.01 -20.28
CA THR A 821 -9.03 -5.21 -19.07
C THR A 821 -7.81 -4.34 -18.73
N LEU A 822 -6.59 -4.82 -18.94
CA LEU A 822 -5.38 -4.03 -18.71
C LEU A 822 -4.40 -4.19 -19.88
N ALA A 823 -4.50 -3.28 -20.85
CA ALA A 823 -3.71 -3.34 -22.08
C ALA A 823 -2.26 -2.86 -21.94
N ARG A 824 -1.88 -2.25 -20.79
CA ARG A 824 -0.54 -1.64 -20.64
C ARG A 824 0.63 -2.62 -20.83
N PRO A 825 0.60 -3.86 -20.28
CA PRO A 825 1.71 -4.80 -20.47
C PRO A 825 1.88 -5.25 -21.94
N ILE A 826 0.80 -5.58 -22.65
CA ILE A 826 0.91 -6.01 -24.06
C ILE A 826 1.29 -4.85 -25.01
N LEU A 827 0.86 -3.62 -24.71
CA LEU A 827 1.13 -2.46 -25.58
C LEU A 827 2.51 -1.85 -25.34
N TYR A 828 2.99 -1.82 -24.09
CA TYR A 828 4.16 -1.05 -23.68
C TYR A 828 5.22 -1.88 -22.92
N GLY A 829 4.95 -3.15 -22.59
CA GLY A 829 5.79 -3.91 -21.67
C GLY A 829 5.76 -3.37 -20.24
N ALA A 830 4.69 -2.68 -19.86
CA ALA A 830 4.60 -1.95 -18.60
C ALA A 830 4.54 -2.88 -17.39
N TYR A 831 5.35 -2.56 -16.38
CA TYR A 831 5.28 -3.17 -15.05
C TYR A 831 3.96 -2.77 -14.35
N HIS A 832 3.45 -3.69 -13.52
CA HIS A 832 2.50 -3.45 -12.44
C HIS A 832 2.92 -4.35 -11.26
N PRO A 833 2.85 -3.88 -9.99
CA PRO A 833 2.96 -4.76 -8.84
C PRO A 833 1.81 -5.76 -8.82
N ILE A 834 2.08 -6.92 -8.21
CA ILE A 834 1.14 -8.03 -8.14
C ILE A 834 1.23 -8.65 -6.76
N SER A 835 0.11 -8.71 -6.06
CA SER A 835 -0.06 -9.38 -4.76
C SER A 835 -1.13 -10.48 -4.86
N ILE A 836 -1.08 -11.45 -3.96
CA ILE A 836 -2.01 -12.59 -3.93
C ILE A 836 -2.73 -12.58 -2.60
N THR A 837 -4.06 -12.57 -2.63
CA THR A 837 -4.89 -12.82 -1.46
C THR A 837 -5.37 -14.27 -1.51
N PRO A 838 -4.94 -15.11 -0.55
CA PRO A 838 -5.50 -16.46 -0.37
C PRO A 838 -7.02 -16.47 -0.35
N VAL A 839 -7.66 -17.55 -0.80
CA VAL A 839 -9.07 -17.80 -0.42
C VAL A 839 -9.15 -18.06 1.09
N ALA A 840 -10.11 -17.42 1.74
CA ALA A 840 -10.47 -17.53 3.16
C ALA A 840 -10.26 -18.94 3.72
N GLY A 841 -9.49 -19.03 4.81
CA GLY A 841 -9.12 -20.30 5.45
C GLY A 841 -7.80 -20.91 4.97
N SER A 842 -7.12 -20.34 3.98
CA SER A 842 -5.78 -20.77 3.56
C SER A 842 -4.66 -19.90 4.16
N SER A 843 -3.51 -20.48 4.48
CA SER A 843 -2.32 -19.72 4.95
C SER A 843 -1.96 -18.58 3.99
N ALA A 844 -1.60 -17.42 4.57
CA ALA A 844 -0.99 -16.30 3.89
C ALA A 844 0.53 -16.47 3.72
N ASP A 845 1.18 -17.12 4.70
CA ASP A 845 2.57 -17.55 4.55
C ASP A 845 2.62 -18.75 3.59
N ARG A 846 3.18 -18.51 2.40
CA ARG A 846 3.33 -19.49 1.32
C ARG A 846 4.62 -19.19 0.57
N ALA A 847 5.47 -20.20 0.44
CA ALA A 847 6.76 -20.08 -0.24
C ALA A 847 6.65 -19.43 -1.64
N GLU A 848 7.54 -18.50 -1.93
CA GLU A 848 7.59 -17.82 -3.22
C GLU A 848 8.22 -18.67 -4.32
N GLN A 849 7.76 -18.45 -5.55
CA GLN A 849 8.27 -19.11 -6.76
C GLN A 849 8.19 -18.21 -7.99
N ASP A 850 8.98 -18.53 -9.01
CA ASP A 850 9.05 -17.74 -10.25
C ASP A 850 7.93 -18.14 -11.22
N VAL A 851 6.98 -17.23 -11.46
CA VAL A 851 5.76 -17.48 -12.24
C VAL A 851 5.54 -16.47 -13.36
N VAL A 852 4.82 -16.87 -14.40
CA VAL A 852 4.32 -16.01 -15.46
C VAL A 852 2.83 -15.79 -15.25
N VAL A 853 2.38 -14.53 -15.18
CA VAL A 853 0.95 -14.21 -15.02
C VAL A 853 0.36 -13.88 -16.39
N GLY A 854 -0.71 -14.56 -16.77
CA GLY A 854 -1.41 -14.37 -18.05
C GLY A 854 -2.93 -14.37 -17.90
N GLY A 855 -3.63 -14.05 -18.97
CA GLY A 855 -5.10 -13.95 -18.99
C GLY A 855 -5.81 -15.14 -19.66
N PRO A 856 -7.14 -15.03 -19.83
CA PRO A 856 -8.01 -16.07 -20.37
C PRO A 856 -8.29 -15.91 -21.87
N LEU A 857 -7.68 -14.96 -22.55
CA LEU A 857 -7.98 -14.65 -23.95
C LEU A 857 -7.34 -15.70 -24.86
N CYS A 858 -8.02 -16.02 -25.97
CA CYS A 858 -7.48 -16.89 -27.01
C CYS A 858 -6.46 -16.13 -27.90
N GLU A 859 -5.51 -15.45 -27.28
CA GLU A 859 -4.44 -14.69 -27.91
C GLU A 859 -3.12 -14.96 -27.20
N SER A 860 -2.06 -15.17 -27.99
CA SER A 860 -0.72 -15.52 -27.54
C SER A 860 -0.05 -14.45 -26.66
N GLY A 861 -0.34 -13.18 -26.93
CA GLY A 861 0.21 -12.03 -26.20
C GLY A 861 -0.52 -11.68 -24.90
N ASP A 862 -1.51 -12.46 -24.47
CA ASP A 862 -2.32 -12.21 -23.26
C ASP A 862 -1.55 -12.55 -21.96
N ILE A 863 -0.46 -11.83 -21.73
CA ILE A 863 0.48 -11.98 -20.64
C ILE A 863 0.59 -10.64 -19.90
N PHE A 864 0.48 -10.65 -18.57
CA PHE A 864 0.71 -9.46 -17.75
C PHE A 864 2.19 -9.27 -17.41
N THR A 865 2.92 -10.36 -17.20
CA THR A 865 4.36 -10.32 -16.91
C THR A 865 5.18 -10.41 -18.21
N GLN A 866 5.21 -9.31 -18.97
CA GLN A 866 6.02 -9.18 -20.19
C GLN A 866 6.71 -7.82 -20.26
N SER A 867 7.89 -7.76 -20.88
CA SER A 867 8.63 -6.51 -21.15
C SER A 867 8.43 -6.03 -22.58
N GLU A 868 8.92 -4.81 -22.91
CA GLU A 868 8.78 -4.26 -24.26
C GLU A 868 9.38 -5.21 -25.31
N GLY A 869 8.72 -5.31 -26.47
CA GLY A 869 9.02 -6.32 -27.50
C GLY A 869 8.25 -7.63 -27.35
N GLY A 870 7.49 -7.83 -26.26
CA GLY A 870 6.66 -9.01 -26.03
C GLY A 870 7.42 -10.19 -25.42
N PHE A 871 8.54 -9.93 -24.75
CA PHE A 871 9.30 -10.97 -24.06
C PHE A 871 8.64 -11.30 -22.73
N VAL A 872 8.24 -12.56 -22.56
CA VAL A 872 7.67 -13.07 -21.31
C VAL A 872 8.72 -13.00 -20.19
N GLN A 873 8.31 -12.45 -19.06
CA GLN A 873 9.09 -12.33 -17.84
C GLN A 873 8.45 -13.14 -16.72
N LYS A 874 9.27 -13.64 -15.80
CA LYS A 874 8.79 -14.21 -14.54
C LYS A 874 8.66 -13.12 -13.48
N ARG A 875 7.75 -13.32 -12.52
CA ARG A 875 7.67 -12.60 -11.25
C ARG A 875 7.90 -13.60 -10.13
N ARG A 876 8.58 -13.15 -9.08
CA ARG A 876 8.58 -13.85 -7.80
C ARG A 876 7.24 -13.56 -7.14
N LEU A 877 6.46 -14.59 -6.83
CA LEU A 877 5.15 -14.48 -6.17
C LEU A 877 4.91 -15.70 -5.26
N PRO A 878 4.10 -15.57 -4.20
CA PRO A 878 3.66 -16.69 -3.38
C PRO A 878 3.07 -17.85 -4.18
N GLN A 879 3.20 -19.07 -3.65
CA GLN A 879 2.52 -20.24 -4.22
C GLN A 879 1.00 -20.05 -4.20
N ALA A 880 0.36 -20.12 -5.37
CA ALA A 880 -1.08 -19.95 -5.53
C ALA A 880 -1.81 -21.28 -5.75
N ASN A 881 -3.12 -21.24 -5.50
CA ASN A 881 -4.10 -22.25 -5.85
C ASN A 881 -5.12 -21.67 -6.84
N VAL A 882 -5.81 -22.54 -7.58
CA VAL A 882 -6.96 -22.13 -8.39
C VAL A 882 -8.10 -21.71 -7.46
N GLY A 883 -8.61 -20.50 -7.64
CA GLY A 883 -9.62 -19.88 -6.77
C GLY A 883 -9.11 -18.64 -6.03
N ASP A 884 -7.81 -18.59 -5.71
CA ASP A 884 -7.18 -17.44 -5.03
C ASP A 884 -7.39 -16.14 -5.83
N LEU A 885 -7.39 -15.02 -5.11
CA LEU A 885 -7.47 -13.70 -5.68
C LEU A 885 -6.07 -13.17 -5.95
N LEU A 886 -5.91 -12.45 -7.05
CA LEU A 886 -4.67 -11.79 -7.42
C LEU A 886 -4.99 -10.33 -7.74
N VAL A 887 -4.33 -9.41 -7.05
CA VAL A 887 -4.49 -7.97 -7.22
C VAL A 887 -3.37 -7.48 -8.13
N ILE A 888 -3.74 -6.79 -9.21
CA ILE A 888 -2.79 -6.04 -10.03
C ILE A 888 -2.89 -4.57 -9.62
N GLU A 889 -1.82 -4.04 -9.05
CA GLU A 889 -1.76 -2.70 -8.44
C GLU A 889 -1.37 -1.62 -9.46
N CYS A 890 -1.40 -0.35 -9.07
CA CYS A 890 -1.12 0.81 -9.94
C CYS A 890 -1.95 0.81 -11.26
N ALA A 891 -3.15 0.25 -11.19
CA ALA A 891 -4.07 -0.01 -12.29
C ALA A 891 -5.15 1.07 -12.45
N GLY A 892 -5.05 2.24 -11.80
CA GLY A 892 -6.06 3.28 -11.94
C GLY A 892 -5.89 4.19 -13.16
N ALA A 893 -4.68 4.29 -13.72
CA ALA A 893 -4.38 5.09 -14.91
C ALA A 893 -4.18 4.24 -16.17
N TYR A 894 -4.89 4.58 -17.26
CA TYR A 894 -4.79 3.91 -18.57
C TYR A 894 -5.13 2.42 -18.54
N ALA A 895 -5.97 1.99 -17.58
CA ALA A 895 -6.50 0.63 -17.51
C ALA A 895 -7.93 0.58 -18.04
N SER A 896 -8.92 0.97 -17.23
CA SER A 896 -10.35 0.85 -17.57
C SER A 896 -10.75 1.67 -18.79
N VAL A 897 -10.06 2.79 -19.06
CA VAL A 897 -10.22 3.62 -20.27
C VAL A 897 -9.63 3.01 -21.54
N MET A 898 -8.69 2.05 -21.40
CA MET A 898 -8.11 1.27 -22.50
C MET A 898 -8.73 -0.13 -22.62
N ALA A 899 -9.70 -0.46 -21.76
CA ALA A 899 -10.38 -1.74 -21.77
C ALA A 899 -11.23 -1.92 -23.04
N SER A 900 -11.36 -3.16 -23.50
CA SER A 900 -12.04 -3.50 -24.76
C SER A 900 -12.89 -4.76 -24.63
N ASN A 901 -13.82 -4.92 -25.57
CA ASN A 901 -14.63 -6.13 -25.72
C ASN A 901 -13.95 -7.20 -26.60
N TYR A 902 -12.61 -7.28 -26.59
CA TYR A 902 -11.92 -8.37 -27.26
C TYR A 902 -12.39 -9.73 -26.71
N ASN A 903 -12.52 -10.74 -27.59
CA ASN A 903 -13.20 -12.01 -27.32
C ASN A 903 -14.64 -11.90 -26.76
N SER A 904 -15.33 -10.78 -27.01
CA SER A 904 -16.67 -10.49 -26.43
C SER A 904 -16.72 -10.59 -24.90
N LYS A 905 -15.60 -10.30 -24.22
CA LYS A 905 -15.55 -10.15 -22.77
C LYS A 905 -16.22 -8.81 -22.39
N PRO A 906 -17.23 -8.78 -21.52
CA PRO A 906 -17.84 -7.52 -21.07
C PRO A 906 -16.85 -6.70 -20.23
N LEU A 907 -16.98 -5.37 -20.25
CA LEU A 907 -16.17 -4.47 -19.42
C LEU A 907 -16.41 -4.74 -17.92
N PRO A 908 -15.35 -4.80 -17.09
CA PRO A 908 -15.47 -4.95 -15.63
C PRO A 908 -16.24 -3.79 -14.97
N PRO A 909 -16.81 -4.01 -13.77
CA PRO A 909 -17.28 -2.93 -12.92
C PRO A 909 -16.11 -2.06 -12.43
N GLU A 910 -16.44 -0.85 -12.02
CA GLU A 910 -15.55 0.08 -11.31
C GLU A 910 -16.19 0.40 -9.95
N VAL A 911 -15.40 0.34 -8.88
CA VAL A 911 -15.81 0.59 -7.49
C VAL A 911 -14.93 1.69 -6.92
N LEU A 912 -15.51 2.67 -6.23
CA LEU A 912 -14.79 3.70 -5.48
C LEU A 912 -14.90 3.37 -3.99
N ILE A 913 -13.79 3.40 -3.28
CA ILE A 913 -13.73 3.47 -1.82
C ILE A 913 -13.57 4.94 -1.46
N ASP A 914 -14.44 5.44 -0.60
CA ASP A 914 -14.43 6.82 -0.09
C ASP A 914 -14.91 6.76 1.36
N ASP A 915 -14.12 7.27 2.31
CA ASP A 915 -14.38 7.17 3.77
C ASP A 915 -14.71 5.73 4.23
N GLN A 916 -13.88 4.76 3.81
CA GLN A 916 -14.07 3.30 3.95
C GLN A 916 -15.38 2.72 3.35
N GLN A 917 -16.20 3.51 2.64
CA GLN A 917 -17.42 3.02 2.00
C GLN A 917 -17.20 2.62 0.54
N CYS A 918 -17.58 1.39 0.21
CA CYS A 918 -17.53 0.85 -1.15
C CYS A 918 -18.75 1.30 -1.97
N ARG A 919 -18.52 2.05 -3.05
CA ARG A 919 -19.57 2.51 -3.99
C ARG A 919 -19.31 2.02 -5.40
N LEU A 920 -20.28 1.31 -5.99
CA LEU A 920 -20.25 0.94 -7.41
C LEU A 920 -20.39 2.20 -8.31
N ILE A 921 -19.30 2.60 -8.97
CA ILE A 921 -19.23 3.79 -9.86
C ILE A 921 -19.32 3.44 -11.36
N ARG A 922 -19.18 2.16 -11.72
CA ARG A 922 -19.63 1.61 -13.01
C ARG A 922 -20.09 0.17 -12.81
N ARG A 923 -21.32 -0.15 -13.22
CA ARG A 923 -21.77 -1.56 -13.27
C ARG A 923 -20.98 -2.36 -14.30
N ARG A 924 -20.85 -3.67 -14.08
CA ARG A 924 -20.37 -4.61 -15.11
C ARG A 924 -21.23 -4.46 -16.36
N GLN A 925 -20.61 -4.45 -17.53
CA GLN A 925 -21.32 -4.46 -18.80
C GLN A 925 -22.02 -5.83 -18.98
N SER A 926 -23.22 -5.85 -19.55
CA SER A 926 -23.90 -7.09 -19.92
C SER A 926 -23.53 -7.52 -21.34
N VAL A 927 -23.87 -8.76 -21.73
CA VAL A 927 -23.72 -9.19 -23.12
C VAL A 927 -24.67 -8.41 -24.03
N GLU A 928 -25.86 -8.08 -23.50
CA GLU A 928 -26.90 -7.27 -24.11
C GLU A 928 -26.39 -5.88 -24.50
N ASP A 929 -25.62 -5.22 -23.61
CA ASP A 929 -25.05 -3.89 -23.89
C ASP A 929 -24.12 -3.89 -25.11
N MET A 930 -23.42 -5.00 -25.39
CA MET A 930 -22.53 -5.11 -26.56
C MET A 930 -23.33 -5.19 -27.87
N TYR A 931 -24.39 -6.01 -27.93
CA TYR A 931 -25.13 -6.23 -29.18
C TYR A 931 -26.37 -5.33 -29.35
N ILE A 932 -26.85 -4.62 -28.33
CA ILE A 932 -27.98 -3.68 -28.46
C ILE A 932 -27.64 -2.52 -29.41
N VAL A 933 -26.36 -2.14 -29.49
CA VAL A 933 -25.83 -1.15 -30.45
C VAL A 933 -25.97 -1.67 -31.89
N MET A 934 -25.62 -2.94 -32.12
CA MET A 934 -25.74 -3.61 -33.43
C MET A 934 -27.21 -3.81 -33.84
N ASN A 935 -28.04 -4.26 -32.90
CA ASN A 935 -29.42 -4.65 -33.17
C ASN A 935 -30.42 -3.49 -33.20
N ARG A 936 -30.06 -2.25 -32.84
CA ARG A 936 -30.98 -1.09 -32.94
C ARG A 936 -31.55 -0.86 -34.34
N HIS A 937 -30.84 -1.25 -35.40
CA HIS A 937 -31.35 -1.16 -36.78
C HIS A 937 -32.44 -2.22 -37.07
N ILE A 938 -32.25 -3.45 -36.58
CA ILE A 938 -33.22 -4.55 -36.70
C ILE A 938 -34.43 -4.30 -35.77
N LEU A 939 -34.19 -3.84 -34.55
CA LEU A 939 -35.23 -3.49 -33.58
C LEU A 939 -36.06 -2.28 -34.02
N ARG A 940 -35.50 -1.24 -34.66
CA ARG A 940 -36.32 -0.17 -35.29
C ARG A 940 -37.24 -0.72 -36.38
N THR A 941 -36.78 -1.72 -37.13
CA THR A 941 -37.58 -2.38 -38.17
C THR A 941 -38.71 -3.21 -37.55
N LEU A 942 -38.41 -4.03 -36.53
CA LEU A 942 -39.39 -4.86 -35.81
C LEU A 942 -40.40 -4.04 -34.99
N VAL A 943 -39.93 -3.09 -34.18
CA VAL A 943 -40.79 -2.22 -33.36
C VAL A 943 -41.64 -1.30 -34.23
N GLY A 944 -41.15 -0.87 -35.40
CA GLY A 944 -41.97 -0.16 -36.39
C GLY A 944 -43.19 -0.98 -36.84
N SER A 945 -43.02 -2.28 -37.10
CA SER A 945 -44.13 -3.18 -37.40
C SER A 945 -45.02 -3.49 -36.19
N THR A 946 -44.46 -3.69 -34.99
CA THR A 946 -45.25 -4.03 -33.80
C THR A 946 -46.05 -2.83 -33.27
N LEU A 947 -45.50 -1.62 -33.30
CA LEU A 947 -46.21 -0.41 -32.88
C LEU A 947 -47.37 -0.08 -33.83
N ALA A 948 -47.22 -0.35 -35.13
CA ALA A 948 -48.33 -0.26 -36.09
C ALA A 948 -49.48 -1.21 -35.72
N VAL A 949 -49.18 -2.45 -35.31
CA VAL A 949 -50.19 -3.43 -34.85
C VAL A 949 -50.85 -2.99 -33.54
N VAL A 950 -50.09 -2.46 -32.58
CA VAL A 950 -50.64 -1.97 -31.30
C VAL A 950 -51.53 -0.73 -31.49
N ILE A 951 -51.17 0.19 -32.40
CA ILE A 951 -52.01 1.38 -32.70
C ILE A 951 -53.27 0.98 -33.48
N LEU A 952 -53.21 -0.03 -34.36
CA LEU A 952 -54.39 -0.61 -35.03
C LEU A 952 -55.33 -1.34 -34.04
N LEU A 953 -54.79 -2.01 -33.02
CA LEU A 953 -55.59 -2.63 -31.97
C LEU A 953 -56.22 -1.59 -31.04
N ALA A 954 -55.45 -0.59 -30.59
CA ALA A 954 -55.90 0.46 -29.67
C ALA A 954 -56.95 1.43 -30.26
N THR A 955 -57.09 1.49 -31.58
CA THR A 955 -58.12 2.32 -32.25
C THR A 955 -59.41 1.56 -32.61
N SER A 956 -59.50 0.26 -32.28
CA SER A 956 -60.65 -0.59 -32.62
C SER A 956 -61.73 -0.71 -31.53
N THR A 957 -61.47 -0.27 -30.30
CA THR A 957 -62.35 -0.47 -29.14
C THR A 957 -63.20 0.76 -28.78
N ALA A 958 -63.98 1.27 -29.74
CA ALA A 958 -65.06 2.21 -29.47
C ALA A 958 -66.29 1.98 -30.37
N ASN A 959 -67.45 1.75 -29.75
CA ASN A 959 -68.81 1.70 -30.34
C ASN A 959 -69.23 0.48 -31.20
N ALA A 960 -69.67 -0.56 -30.48
CA ALA A 960 -71.05 -1.09 -30.51
C ALA A 960 -71.69 -1.72 -31.78
N GLN A 961 -72.43 -2.82 -31.48
CA GLN A 961 -73.51 -3.47 -32.25
C GLN A 961 -73.19 -4.52 -33.35
N SER A 962 -73.23 -5.78 -32.88
CA SER A 962 -74.15 -6.84 -33.35
C SER A 962 -73.75 -7.81 -34.48
N VAL A 963 -74.28 -9.04 -34.30
CA VAL A 963 -74.39 -10.19 -35.22
C VAL A 963 -73.18 -11.13 -35.30
N VAL A 964 -73.51 -12.42 -35.38
CA VAL A 964 -72.68 -13.64 -35.21
C VAL A 964 -72.47 -14.32 -36.58
N VAL A 965 -71.68 -15.40 -36.60
CA VAL A 965 -71.47 -16.44 -37.65
C VAL A 965 -70.65 -16.03 -38.90
N TYR A 966 -69.74 -16.86 -39.45
CA TYR A 966 -69.41 -18.29 -39.22
C TYR A 966 -67.90 -18.55 -39.06
N ASP A 967 -67.57 -19.73 -38.54
CA ASP A 967 -66.24 -20.35 -38.47
C ASP A 967 -65.90 -21.19 -39.73
N VAL A 968 -64.66 -21.70 -39.79
CA VAL A 968 -64.02 -22.69 -40.70
C VAL A 968 -63.80 -22.37 -42.19
N PRO A 969 -62.73 -22.92 -42.83
CA PRO A 969 -61.68 -23.82 -42.30
C PRO A 969 -60.22 -23.36 -42.48
N GLU A 970 -59.32 -24.12 -41.86
CA GLU A 970 -57.86 -23.98 -41.81
C GLU A 970 -57.18 -23.62 -43.14
N THR A 971 -56.11 -22.82 -43.05
CA THR A 971 -55.03 -22.86 -44.04
C THR A 971 -53.70 -22.94 -43.31
N VAL A 972 -53.21 -24.17 -43.10
CA VAL A 972 -51.82 -24.41 -42.70
C VAL A 972 -50.92 -23.88 -43.82
N THR A 973 -50.30 -22.73 -43.60
CA THR A 973 -49.31 -22.16 -44.53
C THR A 973 -47.92 -22.52 -44.03
N THR A 974 -47.41 -23.67 -44.46
CA THR A 974 -46.01 -24.05 -44.28
C THR A 974 -45.13 -23.11 -45.10
N TYR A 975 -44.40 -22.21 -44.43
CA TYR A 975 -43.39 -21.39 -45.10
C TYR A 975 -42.10 -22.21 -45.30
N TYR A 976 -41.88 -22.64 -46.53
CA TYR A 976 -40.61 -23.21 -46.96
C TYR A 976 -39.53 -22.14 -46.92
N ALA A 977 -38.39 -22.44 -46.29
CA ALA A 977 -37.24 -21.56 -46.27
C ALA A 977 -36.70 -21.35 -47.71
N PRO A 978 -36.40 -20.10 -48.12
CA PRO A 978 -35.49 -19.86 -49.23
C PRO A 978 -34.16 -20.55 -48.94
N SER A 979 -33.62 -21.28 -49.92
CA SER A 979 -32.37 -22.02 -49.78
C SER A 979 -31.24 -21.15 -49.24
N THR A 980 -30.60 -21.60 -48.15
CA THR A 980 -29.50 -20.91 -47.47
C THR A 980 -28.43 -20.49 -48.48
N PRO A 981 -27.96 -19.21 -48.49
CA PRO A 981 -26.87 -18.82 -49.35
C PRO A 981 -25.59 -19.57 -48.96
N VAL A 982 -25.02 -20.31 -49.91
CA VAL A 982 -23.74 -21.00 -49.71
C VAL A 982 -22.61 -20.02 -50.06
N THR A 983 -21.99 -19.45 -49.03
CA THR A 983 -20.77 -18.65 -49.18
C THR A 983 -19.56 -19.58 -49.09
N THR A 984 -18.84 -19.76 -50.20
CA THR A 984 -17.60 -20.55 -50.21
C THR A 984 -16.40 -19.64 -49.96
N TYR A 985 -15.66 -19.92 -48.88
CA TYR A 985 -14.40 -19.23 -48.56
C TYR A 985 -13.21 -20.05 -49.08
N TYR A 986 -12.27 -19.38 -49.72
CA TYR A 986 -10.98 -19.96 -50.11
C TYR A 986 -9.91 -19.50 -49.13
N ALA A 987 -9.15 -20.44 -48.55
CA ALA A 987 -8.03 -20.09 -47.68
C ALA A 987 -6.95 -19.36 -48.50
N PRO A 988 -6.38 -18.24 -47.99
CA PRO A 988 -5.31 -17.54 -48.68
C PRO A 988 -4.08 -18.44 -48.80
N THR A 989 -3.43 -18.40 -49.96
CA THR A 989 -2.19 -19.15 -50.21
C THR A 989 -1.00 -18.20 -50.19
N THR A 990 -0.10 -18.38 -49.24
CA THR A 990 1.14 -17.59 -49.10
C THR A 990 2.31 -18.39 -49.67
N THR A 991 3.05 -17.82 -50.62
CA THR A 991 4.27 -18.43 -51.16
C THR A 991 5.49 -17.65 -50.70
N TYR A 992 6.41 -18.33 -50.02
CA TYR A 992 7.68 -17.77 -49.54
C TYR A 992 8.81 -18.13 -50.51
N TYR A 993 9.65 -17.16 -50.83
CA TYR A 993 10.90 -17.38 -51.56
C TYR A 993 12.06 -17.41 -50.58
N ALA A 994 12.81 -18.51 -50.52
CA ALA A 994 13.98 -18.62 -49.65
C ALA A 994 15.17 -17.83 -50.24
N PRO A 995 15.89 -17.02 -49.44
CA PRO A 995 17.08 -16.31 -49.91
C PRO A 995 18.23 -17.27 -50.24
N THR A 996 19.05 -16.94 -51.24
CA THR A 996 20.18 -17.77 -51.69
C THR A 996 21.51 -17.10 -51.33
N THR A 997 22.24 -17.69 -50.38
CA THR A 997 23.57 -17.20 -49.94
C THR A 997 24.68 -17.95 -50.69
N THR A 998 25.59 -17.22 -51.35
CA THR A 998 26.73 -17.82 -52.08
C THR A 998 28.04 -17.51 -51.36
N TYR A 999 28.78 -18.54 -50.96
CA TYR A 999 30.10 -18.41 -50.36
C TYR A 999 31.21 -18.60 -51.40
N TYR A 1000 32.20 -17.68 -51.41
CA TYR A 1000 33.45 -17.86 -52.13
C TYR A 1000 34.60 -18.06 -51.13
N ALA A 1001 34.99 -19.31 -50.92
CA ALA A 1001 36.25 -19.68 -50.27
C ALA A 1001 36.82 -20.93 -50.96
N PRO A 1002 38.14 -20.99 -51.24
CA PRO A 1002 38.74 -22.19 -51.82
C PRO A 1002 38.72 -23.35 -50.79
N THR A 1003 38.14 -24.47 -51.24
CA THR A 1003 38.02 -25.81 -50.61
C THR A 1003 39.21 -26.28 -49.74
N PRO A 1004 39.02 -27.21 -48.78
CA PRO A 1004 38.00 -28.30 -48.75
C PRO A 1004 37.16 -28.35 -47.45
N THR A 1005 36.09 -29.16 -47.28
CA THR A 1005 36.07 -30.64 -47.38
C THR A 1005 34.63 -31.22 -47.30
N THR A 1006 34.42 -32.35 -47.98
CA THR A 1006 33.43 -33.46 -47.82
C THR A 1006 32.15 -33.29 -46.98
N THR A 1007 31.02 -33.67 -47.58
CA THR A 1007 29.69 -33.85 -46.95
C THR A 1007 29.28 -35.33 -46.96
N TYR A 1008 28.57 -35.81 -45.93
CA TYR A 1008 27.73 -37.02 -46.02
C TYR A 1008 26.38 -36.85 -45.30
N TYR A 1009 25.39 -37.62 -45.76
CA TYR A 1009 23.96 -37.39 -45.57
C TYR A 1009 23.37 -38.10 -44.34
N ALA A 1010 22.30 -37.51 -43.79
CA ALA A 1010 21.19 -38.24 -43.18
C ALA A 1010 19.87 -37.67 -43.75
N PRO A 1011 18.95 -38.49 -44.30
CA PRO A 1011 17.71 -38.00 -44.89
C PRO A 1011 16.63 -37.73 -43.83
N ALA A 1012 15.93 -36.60 -43.96
CA ALA A 1012 14.75 -36.31 -43.15
C ALA A 1012 13.55 -37.18 -43.61
N PRO A 1013 12.94 -38.01 -42.73
CA PRO A 1013 11.70 -38.69 -43.05
C PRO A 1013 10.52 -37.72 -42.87
N THR A 1014 9.78 -37.49 -43.95
CA THR A 1014 8.49 -36.79 -43.90
C THR A 1014 7.42 -37.74 -43.36
N THR A 1015 6.65 -37.35 -42.34
CA THR A 1015 5.35 -37.96 -42.07
C THR A 1015 4.40 -36.95 -41.42
N THR A 1016 3.24 -36.75 -42.04
CA THR A 1016 2.09 -36.03 -41.51
C THR A 1016 1.01 -37.04 -41.18
N TYR A 1017 0.38 -36.98 -40.01
CA TYR A 1017 -0.74 -37.84 -39.66
C TYR A 1017 -2.02 -37.05 -39.38
N TYR A 1018 -3.14 -37.68 -39.74
CA TYR A 1018 -4.51 -37.21 -39.56
C TYR A 1018 -5.05 -37.66 -38.17
N ALA A 1019 -6.07 -36.97 -37.65
CA ALA A 1019 -6.83 -37.34 -36.44
C ALA A 1019 -7.45 -38.77 -36.55
N PRO A 1020 -7.72 -39.51 -35.45
CA PRO A 1020 -8.21 -39.04 -34.14
C PRO A 1020 -7.54 -39.66 -32.88
N SER A 1021 -8.17 -39.45 -31.71
CA SER A 1021 -7.70 -39.70 -30.33
C SER A 1021 -7.33 -41.13 -29.91
N THR A 1022 -6.20 -41.32 -29.19
CA THR A 1022 -6.10 -41.88 -27.81
C THR A 1022 -4.65 -41.94 -27.27
N THR A 1023 -4.53 -42.13 -25.95
CA THR A 1023 -3.35 -42.03 -25.05
C THR A 1023 -2.26 -43.12 -25.23
N THR A 1024 -1.00 -42.86 -24.80
CA THR A 1024 -0.17 -43.68 -23.84
C THR A 1024 1.38 -43.44 -23.91
N THR A 1025 1.88 -42.62 -22.99
CA THR A 1025 3.10 -42.65 -22.11
C THR A 1025 4.49 -43.31 -22.38
N TYR A 1026 5.54 -42.57 -21.91
CA TYR A 1026 6.85 -42.95 -21.29
C TYR A 1026 7.97 -43.70 -22.09
N TYR A 1027 9.28 -43.68 -21.76
CA TYR A 1027 10.18 -43.04 -20.75
C TYR A 1027 11.61 -42.96 -21.37
N ALA A 1028 12.54 -42.12 -20.88
CA ALA A 1028 13.99 -42.25 -21.18
C ALA A 1028 14.91 -41.59 -20.12
N PRO A 1029 15.97 -42.27 -19.62
CA PRO A 1029 17.00 -41.67 -18.75
C PRO A 1029 18.25 -41.22 -19.53
N THR A 1030 18.94 -40.20 -19.00
CA THR A 1030 20.16 -39.55 -19.54
C THR A 1030 21.45 -40.36 -19.28
N PRO A 1031 22.53 -40.09 -20.06
CA PRO A 1031 23.75 -39.62 -19.40
C PRO A 1031 24.54 -38.52 -20.17
N THR A 1032 25.29 -37.74 -19.39
CA THR A 1032 26.11 -36.56 -19.75
C THR A 1032 27.53 -36.92 -20.23
N THR A 1033 28.24 -36.04 -20.97
CA THR A 1033 29.72 -35.85 -20.95
C THR A 1033 30.14 -34.50 -21.59
N THR A 1034 31.35 -34.02 -21.27
CA THR A 1034 31.86 -32.63 -21.26
C THR A 1034 33.36 -32.65 -21.69
N TYR A 1035 34.06 -31.66 -22.30
CA TYR A 1035 33.89 -30.20 -22.51
C TYR A 1035 34.66 -29.67 -23.77
N TYR A 1036 34.89 -28.34 -23.84
CA TYR A 1036 36.02 -27.58 -24.45
C TYR A 1036 35.76 -26.72 -25.71
N ALA A 1037 35.97 -25.41 -25.57
CA ALA A 1037 35.83 -24.39 -26.62
C ALA A 1037 37.19 -23.81 -27.07
N PRO A 1038 37.43 -23.64 -28.38
CA PRO A 1038 38.52 -22.81 -28.91
C PRO A 1038 37.99 -21.47 -29.45
N THR A 1039 38.59 -20.37 -28.99
CA THR A 1039 38.32 -19.01 -29.46
C THR A 1039 38.67 -18.86 -30.94
N THR A 1040 37.75 -18.33 -31.76
CA THR A 1040 38.00 -18.05 -33.19
C THR A 1040 37.59 -16.62 -33.53
N THR A 1041 38.54 -15.83 -34.03
CA THR A 1041 38.33 -14.42 -34.44
C THR A 1041 37.61 -14.35 -35.78
N TYR A 1042 36.52 -13.57 -35.85
CA TYR A 1042 35.73 -13.40 -37.08
C TYR A 1042 36.35 -12.38 -38.04
N TYR A 1043 36.29 -12.67 -39.34
CA TYR A 1043 36.25 -11.66 -40.40
C TYR A 1043 34.82 -11.58 -40.91
N ALA A 1044 34.19 -10.41 -40.85
CA ALA A 1044 32.79 -10.26 -41.22
C ALA A 1044 32.58 -10.30 -42.75
N PRO A 1045 31.78 -11.25 -43.29
CA PRO A 1045 31.34 -11.18 -44.68
C PRO A 1045 30.17 -10.19 -44.83
N THR A 1046 30.26 -9.29 -45.81
CA THR A 1046 29.19 -8.35 -46.13
C THR A 1046 27.95 -9.08 -46.66
N THR A 1047 26.86 -9.07 -45.91
CA THR A 1047 25.59 -9.68 -46.35
C THR A 1047 24.69 -8.61 -46.95
N THR A 1048 24.38 -8.72 -48.24
CA THR A 1048 23.42 -7.83 -48.93
C THR A 1048 22.05 -8.47 -48.98
N TYR A 1049 21.08 -7.92 -48.25
CA TYR A 1049 19.69 -8.39 -48.29
C TYR A 1049 18.96 -7.81 -49.51
N TYR A 1050 18.53 -8.69 -50.41
CA TYR A 1050 17.36 -8.44 -51.26
C TYR A 1050 16.17 -9.17 -50.65
N ALA A 1051 15.20 -8.42 -50.15
CA ALA A 1051 13.97 -8.96 -49.58
C ALA A 1051 12.81 -8.83 -50.58
N PRO A 1052 12.52 -9.87 -51.40
CA PRO A 1052 11.24 -9.95 -52.09
C PRO A 1052 10.15 -10.27 -51.06
N THR A 1053 9.24 -9.32 -50.84
CA THR A 1053 8.13 -9.45 -49.90
C THR A 1053 7.25 -10.66 -50.29
N PRO A 1054 6.83 -11.53 -49.35
CA PRO A 1054 5.91 -12.63 -49.68
C PRO A 1054 4.57 -12.06 -50.18
N VAL A 1055 4.10 -12.58 -51.32
CA VAL A 1055 2.85 -12.13 -51.94
C VAL A 1055 1.71 -13.03 -51.46
N THR A 1056 0.91 -12.52 -50.53
CA THR A 1056 -0.34 -13.16 -50.10
C THR A 1056 -1.49 -12.72 -50.99
N SER A 1057 -2.06 -13.64 -51.76
CA SER A 1057 -3.22 -13.35 -52.63
C SER A 1057 -4.52 -13.76 -51.96
N TYR A 1058 -5.42 -12.80 -51.74
CA TYR A 1058 -6.76 -13.02 -51.21
C TYR A 1058 -7.79 -13.09 -52.34
N TYR A 1059 -8.64 -14.12 -52.34
CA TYR A 1059 -9.79 -14.22 -53.23
C TYR A 1059 -11.05 -13.83 -52.45
N ALA A 1060 -11.80 -12.85 -52.95
CA ALA A 1060 -13.05 -12.43 -52.32
C ALA A 1060 -14.09 -13.56 -52.36
N PRO A 1061 -14.78 -13.88 -51.25
CA PRO A 1061 -15.80 -14.92 -51.23
C PRO A 1061 -16.95 -14.56 -52.18
N THR A 1062 -17.41 -15.55 -52.96
CA THR A 1062 -18.47 -15.34 -53.95
C THR A 1062 -19.76 -15.97 -53.45
N THR A 1063 -20.79 -15.15 -53.18
CA THR A 1063 -22.12 -15.62 -52.76
C THR A 1063 -23.08 -15.57 -53.95
N VAL A 1064 -23.67 -16.72 -54.32
CA VAL A 1064 -24.60 -16.83 -55.46
C VAL A 1064 -26.03 -17.03 -54.95
N TYR A 1065 -26.95 -16.16 -55.40
CA TYR A 1065 -28.38 -16.26 -55.14
C TYR A 1065 -29.12 -16.66 -56.43
N SER A 1066 -29.98 -17.68 -56.36
CA SER A 1066 -30.81 -18.09 -57.51
C SER A 1066 -32.17 -17.36 -57.50
N PRO A 1067 -32.68 -16.87 -58.65
CA PRO A 1067 -33.83 -15.96 -58.68
C PRO A 1067 -35.20 -16.66 -58.66
N GLY A 1068 -36.10 -16.14 -57.83
CA GLY A 1068 -37.55 -16.36 -57.88
C GLY A 1068 -38.29 -15.16 -58.51
N VAL A 1069 -39.44 -15.39 -59.14
CA VAL A 1069 -40.06 -14.47 -60.13
C VAL A 1069 -40.85 -13.30 -59.51
N VAL A 1070 -40.86 -12.17 -60.24
CA VAL A 1070 -41.52 -10.89 -59.91
C VAL A 1070 -43.05 -10.91 -60.07
N TYR A 1071 -43.76 -10.26 -59.14
CA TYR A 1071 -45.04 -9.61 -59.40
C TYR A 1071 -45.05 -8.19 -58.80
N THR A 1072 -45.56 -7.21 -59.55
CA THR A 1072 -45.76 -5.83 -59.09
C THR A 1072 -47.23 -5.54 -58.85
N SER A 1073 -47.57 -4.96 -57.70
CA SER A 1073 -48.89 -4.40 -57.40
C SER A 1073 -48.75 -2.92 -57.01
N LYS A 1074 -49.41 -2.03 -57.74
CA LYS A 1074 -49.58 -0.62 -57.33
C LYS A 1074 -50.89 -0.50 -56.57
N VAL A 1075 -50.85 0.02 -55.35
CA VAL A 1075 -52.06 0.38 -54.59
C VAL A 1075 -52.35 1.87 -54.77
N TYR A 1076 -53.61 2.19 -55.04
CA TYR A 1076 -54.15 3.54 -55.08
C TYR A 1076 -55.04 3.76 -53.84
N VAL A 1077 -55.10 4.98 -53.31
CA VAL A 1077 -56.14 5.39 -52.37
C VAL A 1077 -56.70 6.73 -52.85
N ALA A 1078 -58.04 6.83 -52.96
CA ALA A 1078 -58.79 8.05 -53.28
C ALA A 1078 -58.36 8.87 -54.53
N GLY A 1079 -57.75 8.25 -55.53
CA GLY A 1079 -57.71 8.78 -56.90
C GLY A 1079 -56.60 9.77 -57.27
N GLN A 1080 -55.67 10.13 -56.38
CA GLN A 1080 -54.44 10.87 -56.74
C GLN A 1080 -53.18 10.40 -55.99
N PRO A 1081 -51.98 10.49 -56.59
CA PRO A 1081 -50.72 10.14 -55.95
C PRO A 1081 -50.20 11.26 -55.04
N VAL A 1082 -49.95 10.96 -53.76
CA VAL A 1082 -49.37 11.92 -52.81
C VAL A 1082 -47.85 11.92 -52.92
N ARG A 1083 -47.28 13.12 -53.08
CA ARG A 1083 -45.83 13.39 -53.08
C ARG A 1083 -45.49 14.23 -51.83
N ASN A 1084 -44.36 13.93 -51.21
CA ASN A 1084 -43.68 14.72 -50.17
C ASN A 1084 -44.43 14.94 -48.84
N PHE A 1085 -43.89 14.39 -47.74
CA PHE A 1085 -44.05 15.00 -46.41
C PHE A 1085 -42.82 14.71 -45.54
N PHE A 1086 -41.97 15.73 -45.36
CA PHE A 1086 -40.88 15.76 -44.38
C PHE A 1086 -40.83 17.21 -43.84
N ARG A 1087 -41.32 17.44 -42.61
CA ARG A 1087 -40.92 18.55 -41.70
C ARG A 1087 -41.73 18.52 -40.40
N ALA A 1088 -41.06 18.93 -39.31
CA ALA A 1088 -41.50 18.90 -37.90
C ALA A 1088 -41.74 17.46 -37.37
N ILE A 1089 -41.21 17.06 -36.22
CA ILE A 1089 -41.39 17.69 -34.90
C ILE A 1089 -40.12 17.53 -34.03
N THR A 1090 -39.78 18.60 -33.32
CA THR A 1090 -39.25 18.61 -31.94
C THR A 1090 -40.31 19.28 -31.06
N PRO A 1091 -40.37 19.04 -29.74
CA PRO A 1091 -39.58 18.08 -28.95
C PRO A 1091 -40.21 16.67 -28.91
#